data_AF-A0A2E1FIY2-F1
#
_entry.id   AF-A0A2E1FIY2-F1
#
_cell.length_a   1.000
_cell.length_b   1.000
_cell.length_c   1.000
_cell.angle_alpha   90.00
_cell.angle_beta   90.00
_cell.angle_gamma   90.00
#
_symmetry.space_group_name_H-M   'P 1'
#
loop_
_entity.id
_entity.type
_entity.pdbx_description
1 polymer ?
#
loop_
_entity_poly.entity_id
_entity_poly.type
_entity_poly.pdbx_seq_one_letter_code
_entity_poly.pdbx_strand_id
1 'polypeptide(L)'
;MISFTPPVSADNSLQSANILAEGVSSSGYVCYDDGCSPNDEVDWWKIYAYKGDIVEISFSGTLPNPSLVCIWGDGWEGDYSIHDSSGSQIASLSLSDDNPTGTLSKTMPSADWVYVKIKGKDSWCNDAIQYTLTASIDSGDRDTDEDGFIDTEDDCDNVPGTSLYDRKGCVDSDSDGYSNPEVGWGTNNGADAFANEPTQWQDTDNDGYGDNVDGFQGDFCPFKRGYSSIDRFGCLDNDGDGYSDADPGGLDGITEWFAHPVGLADAFPYDETQWTDTDGDGYGDNWEDGSWNQTHQAWGIGQWLINATQPDACPFITGTSSSDRFGCTDSDSDSYSDGDVNWTVDNGSDAFPTEPSQWNDRDHDGWGDNQTFGALFIDDFPDNPTQWRDTDKDGWGDNQTYGATQIDDFPLVESQYRDTDGDGYGDNLFGFEGDVCVYSTPEEVESGWISMFDRLGCRDVDKDGYSNPTEDWIAHPDGFADAFPDERSQWHDTDSDGFGDQMEYFDGQTWRESFRGDGCRTTVGSSTFDRWGCPDTDLDGWSDSTTTWLASPGGSGDAWPEDSTQWHDRDGDGRGDNPLGTTADVCPDDAGTSVGPAKGGDRWGCIDTDGDGWSDLGDSFIHEPTQWRDSDGDGYGDAINGNQGDACPELRGTSILDRLGCRDT
;
A
#
# COMPACT_ATOMS: atom_id res chain seq x y z
N MET A 1 13.58 50.54 100.68
CA MET A 1 13.39 51.51 99.59
C MET A 1 11.92 51.51 99.26
N ILE A 2 11.25 52.62 99.54
CA ILE A 2 9.84 52.85 99.26
C ILE A 2 9.75 53.04 97.74
N SER A 3 9.06 52.13 97.06
CA SER A 3 8.78 52.23 95.63
C SER A 3 7.67 53.26 95.44
N PHE A 4 8.02 54.44 94.91
CA PHE A 4 7.08 55.41 94.41
C PHE A 4 6.69 55.02 92.98
N THR A 5 5.60 54.28 92.83
CA THR A 5 4.80 54.33 91.61
C THR A 5 3.95 55.60 91.68
N PRO A 6 3.94 56.47 90.65
CA PRO A 6 3.07 57.64 90.65
C PRO A 6 1.60 57.17 90.67
N PRO A 7 0.72 57.78 91.49
CA PRO A 7 -0.71 57.54 91.35
C PRO A 7 -1.15 58.04 89.97
N VAL A 8 -1.82 57.19 89.20
CA VAL A 8 -2.57 57.60 88.02
C VAL A 8 -3.64 58.56 88.54
N SER A 9 -3.55 59.84 88.23
CA SER A 9 -4.58 60.81 88.61
C SER A 9 -5.83 60.50 87.80
N ALA A 10 -6.98 60.34 88.43
CA ALA A 10 -8.25 60.46 87.71
C ALA A 10 -8.37 61.89 87.13
N ASP A 11 -9.27 62.08 86.16
CA ASP A 11 -9.48 63.38 85.51
C ASP A 11 -10.95 63.83 85.64
N ASN A 12 -11.16 65.14 85.69
CA ASN A 12 -12.40 65.79 86.07
C ASN A 12 -13.38 65.94 84.88
N SER A 13 -13.00 65.50 83.68
CA SER A 13 -13.83 65.56 82.49
C SER A 13 -13.96 64.21 81.77
N LEU A 14 -15.13 63.95 81.19
CA LEU A 14 -15.39 62.73 80.43
C LEU A 14 -14.45 62.58 79.22
N GLN A 15 -14.06 63.70 78.58
CA GLN A 15 -13.18 63.67 77.39
C GLN A 15 -11.74 63.25 77.72
N SER A 16 -11.28 63.54 78.94
CA SER A 16 -9.92 63.25 79.39
C SER A 16 -9.84 62.12 80.42
N ALA A 17 -10.95 61.38 80.60
CA ALA A 17 -11.05 60.23 81.47
C ALA A 17 -9.88 59.25 81.27
N ASN A 18 -9.24 58.87 82.38
CA ASN A 18 -8.10 57.96 82.36
C ASN A 18 -8.53 56.50 82.22
N ILE A 19 -7.64 55.67 81.66
CA ILE A 19 -7.94 54.29 81.35
C ILE A 19 -7.87 53.42 82.61
N LEU A 20 -8.93 52.68 82.91
CA LEU A 20 -8.89 51.56 83.85
C LEU A 20 -8.34 50.35 83.12
N ALA A 21 -7.20 49.86 83.59
CA ALA A 21 -6.69 48.57 83.16
C ALA A 21 -7.43 47.46 83.92
N GLU A 22 -7.88 46.44 83.20
CA GLU A 22 -8.51 45.26 83.77
C GLU A 22 -7.59 44.58 84.81
N GLY A 23 -8.16 44.12 85.92
CA GLY A 23 -7.45 43.42 86.99
C GLY A 23 -6.51 44.31 87.82
N VAL A 24 -6.35 45.58 87.47
CA VAL A 24 -5.52 46.55 88.18
C VAL A 24 -6.40 47.46 89.01
N SER A 25 -6.22 47.40 90.33
CA SER A 25 -6.85 48.35 91.24
C SER A 25 -6.29 49.76 90.99
N SER A 26 -7.17 50.68 90.61
CA SER A 26 -6.85 52.10 90.40
C SER A 26 -7.48 52.91 91.52
N SER A 27 -6.67 53.64 92.28
CA SER A 27 -7.14 54.45 93.39
C SER A 27 -7.19 55.93 93.00
N GLY A 28 -8.17 56.64 93.54
CA GLY A 28 -8.32 58.07 93.35
C GLY A 28 -8.88 58.75 94.60
N TYR A 29 -9.19 60.02 94.47
CA TYR A 29 -9.60 60.86 95.59
C TYR A 29 -10.59 61.91 95.10
N VAL A 30 -11.79 61.94 95.66
CA VAL A 30 -12.72 63.06 95.49
C VAL A 30 -13.03 63.71 96.84
N CYS A 31 -13.19 65.03 96.88
CA CYS A 31 -13.66 65.79 98.04
C CYS A 31 -14.47 67.01 97.56
N TYR A 32 -15.67 67.15 98.13
CA TYR A 32 -16.54 68.31 97.93
C TYR A 32 -16.15 69.47 98.89
N ASP A 33 -16.51 70.71 98.56
CA ASP A 33 -15.98 72.04 98.96
C ASP A 33 -15.53 72.34 100.42
N ASP A 34 -15.64 71.42 101.39
CA ASP A 34 -15.18 71.64 102.76
C ASP A 34 -14.12 70.66 103.29
N GLY A 35 -13.14 71.18 104.03
CA GLY A 35 -12.25 70.36 104.89
C GLY A 35 -11.08 69.60 104.25
N CYS A 36 -10.93 69.54 102.92
CA CYS A 36 -9.83 68.80 102.27
C CYS A 36 -9.04 69.59 101.20
N SER A 37 -7.87 69.07 100.80
CA SER A 37 -7.04 69.63 99.72
C SER A 37 -6.25 68.50 99.03
N PRO A 38 -6.30 68.39 97.68
CA PRO A 38 -6.96 69.28 96.72
C PRO A 38 -8.50 69.16 96.69
N ASN A 39 -9.19 70.21 96.24
CA ASN A 39 -10.64 70.18 95.96
C ASN A 39 -10.84 69.50 94.61
N ASP A 40 -11.40 68.29 94.63
CA ASP A 40 -11.60 67.47 93.44
C ASP A 40 -12.96 66.79 93.52
N GLU A 41 -13.97 67.36 92.88
CA GLU A 41 -15.36 66.94 93.12
C GLU A 41 -15.77 65.70 92.31
N VAL A 42 -15.12 65.46 91.18
CA VAL A 42 -15.55 64.47 90.18
C VAL A 42 -14.34 63.85 89.52
N ASP A 43 -14.34 62.53 89.48
CA ASP A 43 -13.37 61.73 88.78
C ASP A 43 -14.03 60.90 87.68
N TRP A 44 -13.42 60.89 86.50
CA TRP A 44 -13.80 60.06 85.37
C TRP A 44 -12.72 59.07 84.99
N TRP A 45 -13.17 57.86 84.74
CA TRP A 45 -12.38 56.76 84.22
C TRP A 45 -13.07 56.14 83.01
N LYS A 46 -12.32 55.41 82.17
CA LYS A 46 -12.87 54.69 81.03
C LYS A 46 -12.21 53.33 80.84
N ILE A 47 -12.96 52.37 80.32
CA ILE A 47 -12.47 51.04 79.94
C ILE A 47 -13.09 50.66 78.59
N TYR A 48 -12.30 50.07 77.70
CA TYR A 48 -12.79 49.60 76.40
C TYR A 48 -13.21 48.15 76.52
N ALA A 49 -14.35 47.80 75.93
CA ALA A 49 -14.89 46.46 75.95
C ALA A 49 -15.63 46.18 74.64
N TYR A 50 -15.65 44.92 74.25
CA TYR A 50 -16.23 44.43 72.99
C TYR A 50 -17.70 44.01 73.18
N LYS A 51 -18.41 43.70 72.10
CA LYS A 51 -19.78 43.17 72.19
C LYS A 51 -19.78 41.88 73.01
N GLY A 52 -20.78 41.70 73.86
CA GLY A 52 -20.91 40.54 74.74
C GLY A 52 -20.11 40.61 76.05
N ASP A 53 -19.04 41.41 76.12
CA ASP A 53 -18.27 41.63 77.36
C ASP A 53 -19.17 42.10 78.51
N ILE A 54 -19.00 41.52 79.69
CA ILE A 54 -19.58 42.04 80.93
C ILE A 54 -18.51 42.83 81.67
N VAL A 55 -18.60 44.15 81.56
CA VAL A 55 -17.71 45.05 82.29
C VAL A 55 -18.22 45.18 83.73
N GLU A 56 -17.49 44.62 84.68
CA GLU A 56 -17.78 44.72 86.11
C GLU A 56 -16.75 45.64 86.79
N ILE A 57 -17.23 46.67 87.47
CA ILE A 57 -16.37 47.62 88.16
C ILE A 57 -16.77 47.65 89.63
N SER A 58 -15.83 47.20 90.46
CA SER A 58 -15.96 47.17 91.91
C SER A 58 -15.38 48.44 92.51
N PHE A 59 -16.18 49.15 93.29
CA PHE A 59 -15.81 50.33 94.04
C PHE A 59 -15.59 49.98 95.52
N SER A 60 -14.54 50.53 96.12
CA SER A 60 -14.34 50.57 97.58
C SER A 60 -13.88 51.96 98.00
N GLY A 61 -14.63 52.60 98.90
CA GLY A 61 -14.34 53.92 99.47
C GLY A 61 -13.95 53.84 100.93
N THR A 62 -13.02 54.68 101.33
CA THR A 62 -12.60 54.85 102.72
C THR A 62 -12.44 56.32 103.04
N LEU A 63 -12.62 56.66 104.31
CA LEU A 63 -12.34 58.01 104.81
C LEU A 63 -10.84 58.18 105.05
N PRO A 64 -10.14 59.08 104.35
CA PRO A 64 -8.74 59.35 104.61
C PRO A 64 -8.60 60.20 105.89
N ASN A 65 -7.87 59.67 106.89
CA ASN A 65 -7.60 60.32 108.18
C ASN A 65 -8.87 60.76 108.95
N PRO A 66 -9.57 59.86 109.66
CA PRO A 66 -10.75 60.22 110.45
C PRO A 66 -10.41 61.30 111.49
N SER A 67 -10.99 62.49 111.34
CA SER A 67 -10.84 63.60 112.27
C SER A 67 -11.50 63.28 113.61
N LEU A 68 -10.82 63.60 114.72
CA LEU A 68 -11.32 63.40 116.10
C LEU A 68 -12.55 64.26 116.45
N VAL A 69 -12.99 65.15 115.54
CA VAL A 69 -14.09 66.11 115.74
C VAL A 69 -15.46 65.56 115.30
N CYS A 70 -15.50 64.48 114.52
CA CYS A 70 -16.74 63.87 113.99
C CYS A 70 -17.29 62.77 114.91
N ILE A 71 -17.68 63.12 116.14
CA ILE A 71 -18.10 62.16 117.19
C ILE A 71 -19.57 61.69 117.04
N TRP A 72 -20.36 62.32 116.15
CA TRP A 72 -21.82 62.12 116.03
C TRP A 72 -22.28 61.36 114.78
N GLY A 73 -21.39 60.69 114.06
CA GLY A 73 -21.76 59.68 113.06
C GLY A 73 -22.32 60.22 111.74
N ASP A 74 -21.71 61.28 111.18
CA ASP A 74 -21.77 61.51 109.74
C ASP A 74 -20.40 61.14 109.13
N GLY A 75 -20.44 60.49 107.98
CA GLY A 75 -19.28 60.09 107.19
C GLY A 75 -19.46 60.50 105.74
N TRP A 76 -18.51 60.10 104.90
CA TRP A 76 -18.49 60.50 103.50
C TRP A 76 -19.73 59.99 102.73
N GLU A 77 -20.22 60.77 101.76
CA GLU A 77 -21.26 60.38 100.81
C GLU A 77 -20.79 60.65 99.37
N GLY A 78 -21.13 59.76 98.44
CA GLY A 78 -20.80 59.93 97.03
C GLY A 78 -21.74 59.19 96.09
N ASP A 79 -21.66 59.52 94.80
CA ASP A 79 -22.28 58.75 93.72
C ASP A 79 -21.20 58.05 92.89
N TYR A 80 -21.43 56.78 92.62
CA TYR A 80 -20.67 55.96 91.69
C TYR A 80 -21.60 55.56 90.55
N SER A 81 -21.27 55.92 89.31
CA SER A 81 -22.11 55.63 88.15
C SER A 81 -21.31 55.17 86.93
N ILE A 82 -21.96 54.33 86.11
CA ILE A 82 -21.46 53.91 84.80
C ILE A 82 -22.22 54.67 83.71
N HIS A 83 -21.48 55.16 82.71
CA HIS A 83 -21.96 55.93 81.57
C HIS A 83 -21.52 55.30 80.24
N ASP A 84 -22.29 55.52 79.18
CA ASP A 84 -21.88 55.17 77.81
C ASP A 84 -20.96 56.24 77.22
N SER A 85 -20.48 56.01 75.99
CA SER A 85 -19.62 56.95 75.27
C SER A 85 -20.27 58.32 74.97
N SER A 86 -21.60 58.39 74.98
CA SER A 86 -22.34 59.66 74.86
C SER A 86 -22.42 60.44 76.18
N GLY A 87 -21.98 59.83 77.29
CA GLY A 87 -22.08 60.36 78.65
C GLY A 87 -23.43 60.11 79.31
N SER A 88 -24.33 59.35 78.69
CA SER A 88 -25.61 58.98 79.28
C SER A 88 -25.39 58.00 80.43
N GLN A 89 -26.06 58.23 81.56
CA GLN A 89 -25.94 57.38 82.74
C GLN A 89 -26.73 56.09 82.54
N ILE A 90 -26.06 54.94 82.68
CA ILE A 90 -26.67 53.61 82.55
C ILE A 90 -27.09 53.07 83.91
N ALA A 91 -26.18 53.15 84.88
CA ALA A 91 -26.39 52.65 86.23
C ALA A 91 -25.70 53.58 87.23
N SER A 92 -26.24 53.68 88.44
CA SER A 92 -25.66 54.46 89.52
C SER A 92 -25.96 53.83 90.86
N LEU A 93 -25.03 53.97 91.78
CA LEU A 93 -25.16 53.60 93.17
C LEU A 93 -24.73 54.78 94.03
N SER A 94 -25.56 55.14 95.00
CA SER A 94 -25.13 56.06 96.06
C SER A 94 -24.38 55.26 97.12
N LEU A 95 -23.24 55.80 97.55
CA LEU A 95 -22.30 55.17 98.47
C LEU A 95 -22.08 56.08 99.66
N SER A 96 -21.78 55.48 100.81
CA SER A 96 -21.43 56.20 102.02
C SER A 96 -20.53 55.35 102.91
N ASP A 97 -20.12 55.88 104.06
CA ASP A 97 -19.43 55.12 105.09
C ASP A 97 -20.21 53.88 105.62
N ASP A 98 -21.54 53.95 105.66
CA ASP A 98 -22.43 52.81 105.96
C ASP A 98 -22.51 51.77 104.83
N ASN A 99 -22.24 52.17 103.58
CA ASN A 99 -22.20 51.29 102.41
C ASN A 99 -20.96 51.58 101.55
N PRO A 100 -19.76 51.25 102.05
CA PRO A 100 -18.50 51.77 101.50
C PRO A 100 -18.05 51.05 100.23
N THR A 101 -18.77 50.01 99.82
CA THR A 101 -18.43 49.18 98.67
C THR A 101 -19.64 48.99 97.77
N GLY A 102 -19.41 48.85 96.48
CA GLY A 102 -20.48 48.51 95.54
C GLY A 102 -19.92 48.12 94.19
N THR A 103 -20.67 47.29 93.47
CA THR A 103 -20.27 46.81 92.14
C THR A 103 -21.36 47.17 91.17
N LEU A 104 -20.99 47.77 90.04
CA LEU A 104 -21.86 48.00 88.91
C LEU A 104 -21.32 47.18 87.74
N SER A 105 -22.22 46.57 86.98
CA SER A 105 -21.87 45.81 85.79
C SER A 105 -22.72 46.23 84.60
N LYS A 106 -22.18 46.02 83.40
CA LYS A 106 -22.88 46.23 82.14
C LYS A 106 -22.40 45.22 81.10
N THR A 107 -23.35 44.52 80.48
CA THR A 107 -23.10 43.78 79.23
C THR A 107 -23.05 44.76 78.07
N MET A 108 -22.03 44.62 77.23
CA MET A 108 -21.80 45.49 76.10
C MET A 108 -22.61 45.05 74.88
N PRO A 109 -23.46 45.93 74.31
CA PRO A 109 -24.24 45.61 73.12
C PRO A 109 -23.45 45.73 71.80
N SER A 110 -22.29 46.39 71.84
CA SER A 110 -21.35 46.62 70.73
C SER A 110 -20.00 47.05 71.33
N ALA A 111 -18.92 47.00 70.55
CA ALA A 111 -17.60 47.44 71.00
C ALA A 111 -17.55 48.97 71.23
N ASP A 112 -17.37 49.40 72.48
CA ASP A 112 -17.33 50.82 72.83
C ASP A 112 -16.64 51.07 74.19
N TRP A 113 -16.37 52.33 74.49
CA TRP A 113 -15.87 52.77 75.79
C TRP A 113 -16.98 52.85 76.82
N VAL A 114 -16.75 52.21 77.98
CA VAL A 114 -17.55 52.36 79.20
C VAL A 114 -16.88 53.37 80.11
N TYR A 115 -17.63 54.38 80.56
CA TYR A 115 -17.11 55.43 81.42
C TYR A 115 -17.61 55.25 82.85
N VAL A 116 -16.74 55.49 83.82
CA VAL A 116 -17.05 55.46 85.24
C VAL A 116 -16.92 56.85 85.80
N LYS A 117 -17.93 57.29 86.54
CA LYS A 117 -17.93 58.56 87.25
C LYS A 117 -18.01 58.33 88.75
N ILE A 118 -17.14 59.00 89.48
CA ILE A 118 -17.18 59.10 90.94
C ILE A 118 -17.40 60.57 91.26
N LYS A 119 -18.40 60.86 92.08
CA LYS A 119 -18.72 62.23 92.49
C LYS A 119 -18.91 62.30 93.99
N GLY A 120 -18.11 63.12 94.67
CA GLY A 120 -18.32 63.44 96.08
C GLY A 120 -19.61 64.25 96.27
N LYS A 121 -20.30 64.03 97.39
CA LYS A 121 -21.45 64.84 97.81
C LYS A 121 -21.09 65.70 99.01
N ASP A 122 -21.79 66.82 99.10
CA ASP A 122 -21.77 67.74 100.24
C ASP A 122 -22.38 67.05 101.47
N SER A 123 -21.56 66.81 102.50
CA SER A 123 -22.01 66.34 103.81
C SER A 123 -21.69 67.38 104.89
N TRP A 124 -22.04 67.09 106.15
CA TRP A 124 -21.81 68.05 107.24
C TRP A 124 -20.36 67.98 107.77
N CYS A 125 -19.67 66.83 107.69
CA CYS A 125 -18.27 66.71 108.09
C CYS A 125 -17.42 65.75 107.23
N ASN A 126 -16.40 66.32 106.56
CA ASN A 126 -15.36 65.62 105.77
C ASN A 126 -15.89 64.79 104.58
N ASP A 127 -15.94 65.45 103.44
CA ASP A 127 -16.44 64.90 102.17
C ASP A 127 -15.40 64.10 101.38
N ALA A 128 -14.24 63.81 101.98
CA ALA A 128 -13.16 63.09 101.33
C ALA A 128 -13.49 61.60 101.14
N ILE A 129 -13.49 61.16 99.89
CA ILE A 129 -13.57 59.75 99.52
C ILE A 129 -12.23 59.35 98.92
N GLN A 130 -11.44 58.57 99.67
CA GLN A 130 -10.34 57.83 99.09
C GLN A 130 -10.89 56.52 98.56
N TYR A 131 -10.99 56.39 97.24
CA TYR A 131 -11.59 55.23 96.61
C TYR A 131 -10.58 54.38 95.86
N THR A 132 -10.95 53.13 95.64
CA THR A 132 -10.26 52.17 94.78
C THR A 132 -11.28 51.51 93.87
N LEU A 133 -11.03 51.57 92.57
CA LEU A 133 -11.78 50.89 91.53
C LEU A 133 -11.01 49.65 91.11
N THR A 134 -11.69 48.53 90.96
CA THR A 134 -11.12 47.34 90.31
C THR A 134 -12.06 46.93 89.18
N ALA A 135 -11.58 47.02 87.95
CA ALA A 135 -12.33 46.59 86.78
C ALA A 135 -12.00 45.12 86.47
N SER A 136 -13.03 44.35 86.10
CA SER A 136 -12.96 42.98 85.61
C SER A 136 -13.83 42.90 84.35
N ILE A 137 -13.34 42.27 83.30
CA ILE A 137 -14.15 42.02 82.10
C ILE A 137 -14.39 40.51 82.03
N ASP A 138 -15.65 40.10 82.07
CA ASP A 138 -16.00 38.74 81.66
C ASP A 138 -16.13 38.71 80.14
N SER A 139 -15.18 38.06 79.48
CA SER A 139 -15.10 37.94 78.03
C SER A 139 -15.64 36.61 77.51
N GLY A 140 -16.37 35.84 78.32
CA GLY A 140 -16.87 34.52 77.92
C GLY A 140 -17.80 34.54 76.71
N ASP A 141 -18.60 35.60 76.58
CA ASP A 141 -19.52 35.82 75.46
C ASP A 141 -19.02 36.91 74.49
N ARG A 142 -17.71 37.22 74.51
CA ARG A 142 -17.13 38.25 73.64
C ARG A 142 -17.31 37.87 72.17
N ASP A 143 -17.72 38.85 71.37
CA ASP A 143 -17.82 38.78 69.91
C ASP A 143 -17.07 40.03 69.39
N THR A 144 -15.81 39.84 69.01
CA THR A 144 -14.87 40.94 68.76
C THR A 144 -15.14 41.67 67.45
N ASP A 145 -15.57 40.97 66.40
CA ASP A 145 -15.80 41.51 65.06
C ASP A 145 -17.28 41.70 64.71
N GLU A 146 -18.17 41.32 65.63
CA GLU A 146 -19.62 41.54 65.63
C GLU A 146 -20.41 40.73 64.59
N ASP A 147 -19.88 39.61 64.11
CA ASP A 147 -20.49 38.79 63.06
C ASP A 147 -21.59 37.83 63.56
N GLY A 148 -21.67 37.64 64.88
CA GLY A 148 -22.67 36.80 65.54
C GLY A 148 -22.13 35.48 66.09
N PHE A 149 -20.85 35.18 65.92
CA PHE A 149 -20.13 34.12 66.62
C PHE A 149 -19.35 34.71 67.81
N ILE A 150 -19.26 33.95 68.91
CA ILE A 150 -18.45 34.38 70.06
C ILE A 150 -17.01 33.92 69.84
N ASP A 151 -16.02 34.69 70.27
CA ASP A 151 -14.57 34.44 70.08
C ASP A 151 -14.13 33.02 70.52
N THR A 152 -14.85 32.36 71.44
CA THR A 152 -14.53 30.98 71.84
C THR A 152 -15.05 29.89 70.88
N GLU A 153 -15.96 30.26 69.99
CA GLU A 153 -16.59 29.42 68.97
C GLU A 153 -16.32 29.91 67.53
N ASP A 154 -15.70 31.07 67.38
CA ASP A 154 -15.26 31.65 66.12
C ASP A 154 -13.81 31.19 65.86
N ASP A 155 -13.50 30.83 64.62
CA ASP A 155 -12.17 30.47 64.18
C ASP A 155 -11.44 31.69 63.56
N CYS A 156 -12.18 32.79 63.35
CA CYS A 156 -11.77 34.03 62.70
C CYS A 156 -12.17 35.28 63.50
N ASP A 157 -12.01 35.28 64.83
CA ASP A 157 -12.46 36.29 65.83
C ASP A 157 -12.25 37.79 65.52
N ASN A 158 -11.49 38.16 64.51
CA ASN A 158 -11.21 39.55 64.13
C ASN A 158 -11.64 39.90 62.70
N VAL A 159 -12.25 38.96 61.97
CA VAL A 159 -12.62 39.06 60.55
C VAL A 159 -14.04 38.54 60.38
N PRO A 160 -15.03 39.43 60.17
CA PRO A 160 -16.43 39.02 60.13
C PRO A 160 -16.71 37.98 59.05
N GLY A 161 -17.43 36.92 59.42
CA GLY A 161 -17.72 35.80 58.55
C GLY A 161 -19.08 35.14 58.77
N THR A 162 -19.36 34.12 57.96
CA THR A 162 -20.64 33.38 57.99
C THR A 162 -20.50 31.88 57.84
N SER A 163 -19.28 31.35 57.66
CA SER A 163 -19.03 29.91 57.49
C SER A 163 -19.46 29.10 58.72
N LEU A 164 -19.85 27.85 58.49
CA LEU A 164 -20.47 26.95 59.47
C LEU A 164 -19.83 25.56 59.56
N TYR A 165 -19.26 25.04 58.46
CA TYR A 165 -18.90 23.62 58.35
C TYR A 165 -17.42 23.32 58.61
N ASP A 166 -16.51 24.19 58.18
CA ASP A 166 -15.07 24.03 58.37
C ASP A 166 -14.53 24.94 59.49
N ARG A 167 -14.21 26.21 59.19
CA ARG A 167 -13.79 27.22 60.15
C ARG A 167 -14.98 28.11 60.42
N LYS A 168 -15.57 28.05 61.60
CA LYS A 168 -16.81 28.78 61.92
C LYS A 168 -16.52 30.27 62.08
N GLY A 169 -17.38 31.16 61.58
CA GLY A 169 -17.20 32.62 61.68
C GLY A 169 -16.15 33.23 60.74
N CYS A 170 -15.64 32.45 59.79
CA CYS A 170 -14.75 32.96 58.74
C CYS A 170 -15.52 33.43 57.49
N VAL A 171 -14.83 34.17 56.63
CA VAL A 171 -15.41 34.70 55.39
C VAL A 171 -15.88 33.55 54.50
N ASP A 172 -17.15 33.59 54.10
CA ASP A 172 -17.81 32.66 53.18
C ASP A 172 -18.50 33.51 52.11
N SER A 173 -17.92 33.52 50.91
CA SER A 173 -18.29 34.46 49.84
C SER A 173 -19.60 34.08 49.13
N ASP A 174 -19.91 32.80 49.01
CA ASP A 174 -21.08 32.30 48.28
C ASP A 174 -22.18 31.71 49.18
N SER A 175 -21.93 31.68 50.49
CA SER A 175 -22.88 31.31 51.54
C SER A 175 -23.28 29.84 51.51
N ASP A 176 -22.38 28.96 51.09
CA ASP A 176 -22.59 27.51 51.13
C ASP A 176 -22.23 26.87 52.48
N GLY A 177 -21.61 27.65 53.37
CA GLY A 177 -21.22 27.27 54.72
C GLY A 177 -19.75 26.86 54.88
N TYR A 178 -18.95 26.82 53.82
CA TYR A 178 -17.51 26.61 53.89
C TYR A 178 -16.75 27.94 53.77
N SER A 179 -15.63 28.05 54.48
CA SER A 179 -14.85 29.27 54.51
C SER A 179 -13.92 29.40 53.30
N ASN A 180 -13.79 30.62 52.79
CA ASN A 180 -12.86 30.95 51.71
C ASN A 180 -11.42 30.52 52.05
N PRO A 181 -10.60 30.19 51.03
CA PRO A 181 -9.21 29.85 51.24
C PRO A 181 -8.38 31.07 51.64
N GLU A 182 -7.57 30.90 52.69
CA GLU A 182 -6.72 31.94 53.27
C GLU A 182 -5.28 31.47 53.43
N VAL A 183 -4.37 32.41 53.71
CA VAL A 183 -2.96 32.08 53.95
C VAL A 183 -2.83 31.19 55.18
N GLY A 184 -2.50 29.92 54.96
CA GLY A 184 -2.36 28.90 56.01
C GLY A 184 -3.57 27.96 56.15
N TRP A 185 -4.68 28.25 55.46
CA TRP A 185 -5.86 27.39 55.35
C TRP A 185 -6.32 27.35 53.88
N GLY A 186 -5.67 26.50 53.09
CA GLY A 186 -6.04 26.29 51.68
C GLY A 186 -7.04 25.15 51.52
N THR A 187 -7.40 24.86 50.28
CA THR A 187 -8.34 23.78 49.90
C THR A 187 -7.94 22.41 50.48
N ASN A 188 -6.64 22.10 50.47
CA ASN A 188 -6.07 20.88 51.09
C ASN A 188 -6.30 20.77 52.61
N ASN A 189 -6.70 21.85 53.27
CA ASN A 189 -6.99 21.90 54.69
C ASN A 189 -8.51 21.93 54.97
N GLY A 190 -9.35 21.83 53.95
CA GLY A 190 -10.81 21.86 54.07
C GLY A 190 -11.44 23.24 53.85
N ALA A 191 -10.66 24.23 53.40
CA ALA A 191 -11.22 25.47 52.88
C ALA A 191 -12.02 25.21 51.61
N ASP A 192 -12.97 26.09 51.34
CA ASP A 192 -13.78 26.07 50.13
C ASP A 192 -12.90 26.12 48.86
N ALA A 193 -13.00 25.07 48.04
CA ALA A 193 -12.31 24.98 46.76
C ALA A 193 -12.85 25.96 45.71
N PHE A 194 -14.12 26.34 45.80
CA PHE A 194 -14.79 27.21 44.85
C PHE A 194 -15.58 28.32 45.57
N ALA A 195 -14.85 29.22 46.23
CA ALA A 195 -15.35 30.38 46.99
C ALA A 195 -16.31 31.36 46.28
N ASN A 196 -16.79 31.08 45.07
CA ASN A 196 -17.82 31.87 44.40
C ASN A 196 -18.89 30.99 43.72
N GLU A 197 -18.88 29.67 43.93
CA GLU A 197 -19.83 28.72 43.35
C GLU A 197 -20.45 27.86 44.47
N PRO A 198 -21.61 28.27 45.00
CA PRO A 198 -22.17 27.71 46.24
C PRO A 198 -22.65 26.26 46.13
N THR A 199 -22.55 25.66 44.95
CA THR A 199 -22.84 24.25 44.74
C THR A 199 -21.59 23.36 44.82
N GLN A 200 -20.39 23.96 44.91
CA GLN A 200 -19.10 23.27 44.94
C GLN A 200 -18.23 23.82 46.08
N TRP A 201 -17.78 22.95 46.98
CA TRP A 201 -16.89 23.35 48.09
C TRP A 201 -15.64 22.48 48.22
N GLN A 202 -15.59 21.35 47.51
CA GLN A 202 -14.53 20.35 47.63
C GLN A 202 -14.01 19.97 46.24
N ASP A 203 -12.70 19.85 46.12
CA ASP A 203 -11.97 19.38 44.92
C ASP A 203 -10.86 18.44 45.41
N THR A 204 -11.12 17.13 45.37
CA THR A 204 -10.24 16.15 46.00
C THR A 204 -8.97 15.88 45.19
N ASP A 205 -9.03 15.95 43.86
CA ASP A 205 -7.90 15.64 42.98
C ASP A 205 -7.21 16.85 42.34
N ASN A 206 -7.73 18.05 42.61
CA ASN A 206 -7.22 19.36 42.19
C ASN A 206 -7.22 19.54 40.67
N ASP A 207 -8.27 19.06 40.00
CA ASP A 207 -8.45 19.22 38.56
C ASP A 207 -9.20 20.51 38.17
N GLY A 208 -9.90 21.12 39.13
CA GLY A 208 -10.69 22.34 38.95
C GLY A 208 -12.18 22.10 38.71
N TYR A 209 -12.67 20.87 38.85
CA TYR A 209 -14.08 20.50 38.94
C TYR A 209 -14.40 20.05 40.37
N GLY A 210 -15.59 20.40 40.86
CA GLY A 210 -15.93 20.15 42.26
C GLY A 210 -16.60 18.79 42.48
N ASP A 211 -16.25 18.10 43.57
CA ASP A 211 -16.70 16.74 43.89
C ASP A 211 -18.23 16.59 43.98
N ASN A 212 -18.98 17.69 44.16
CA ASN A 212 -20.44 17.63 44.23
C ASN A 212 -21.02 17.46 42.82
N VAL A 213 -21.21 16.21 42.41
CA VAL A 213 -21.74 15.85 41.07
C VAL A 213 -23.04 16.55 40.69
N ASP A 214 -23.93 16.82 41.65
CA ASP A 214 -25.22 17.50 41.41
C ASP A 214 -25.08 19.03 41.30
N GLY A 215 -23.89 19.58 41.57
CA GLY A 215 -23.58 20.99 41.48
C GLY A 215 -23.25 21.47 40.06
N PHE A 216 -22.85 22.73 39.94
CA PHE A 216 -22.40 23.29 38.66
C PHE A 216 -21.11 22.59 38.22
N GLN A 217 -21.15 21.99 37.01
CA GLN A 217 -20.01 21.26 36.41
C GLN A 217 -19.33 20.30 37.41
N GLY A 218 -20.13 19.55 38.17
CA GLY A 218 -19.60 18.63 39.17
C GLY A 218 -18.73 17.52 38.55
N ASP A 219 -17.66 17.18 39.24
CA ASP A 219 -16.69 16.18 38.83
C ASP A 219 -17.30 14.77 38.90
N PHE A 220 -17.26 14.08 37.77
CA PHE A 220 -17.70 12.69 37.64
C PHE A 220 -16.59 11.68 37.96
N CYS A 221 -15.35 12.14 38.12
CA CYS A 221 -14.17 11.39 38.49
C CYS A 221 -13.43 11.97 39.72
N PRO A 222 -14.08 12.13 40.90
CA PRO A 222 -13.61 12.95 42.05
C PRO A 222 -12.23 12.63 42.63
N PHE A 223 -11.64 11.50 42.26
CA PHE A 223 -10.38 11.01 42.82
C PHE A 223 -9.28 10.88 41.77
N LYS A 224 -9.57 11.22 40.51
CA LYS A 224 -8.71 10.99 39.38
C LYS A 224 -8.74 12.19 38.46
N ARG A 225 -7.70 13.00 38.61
CA ARG A 225 -7.51 14.25 37.90
C ARG A 225 -7.82 14.12 36.40
N GLY A 226 -8.83 14.85 35.94
CA GLY A 226 -9.28 14.89 34.56
C GLY A 226 -9.49 16.32 34.05
N TYR A 227 -9.83 16.47 32.77
CA TYR A 227 -10.04 17.79 32.15
C TYR A 227 -11.16 17.80 31.11
N SER A 228 -11.93 16.72 31.00
CA SER A 228 -13.11 16.67 30.13
C SER A 228 -14.12 17.75 30.52
N SER A 229 -14.77 18.33 29.50
CA SER A 229 -15.53 19.58 29.64
C SER A 229 -16.84 19.63 28.86
N ILE A 230 -17.23 18.56 28.16
CA ILE A 230 -18.45 18.51 27.34
C ILE A 230 -19.47 17.50 27.90
N ASP A 231 -19.04 16.27 28.17
CA ASP A 231 -19.90 15.18 28.61
C ASP A 231 -19.88 14.99 30.13
N ARG A 232 -18.85 14.35 30.68
CA ARG A 232 -18.61 14.19 32.11
C ARG A 232 -17.54 15.18 32.49
N PHE A 233 -17.81 16.13 33.38
CA PHE A 233 -16.79 17.08 33.81
C PHE A 233 -15.77 16.39 34.74
N GLY A 234 -14.50 16.78 34.66
CA GLY A 234 -13.42 16.34 35.56
C GLY A 234 -12.90 14.91 35.35
N CYS A 235 -13.26 14.27 34.24
CA CYS A 235 -12.76 12.96 33.88
C CYS A 235 -11.59 13.02 32.90
N LEU A 236 -10.88 11.90 32.78
CA LEU A 236 -9.75 11.79 31.85
C LEU A 236 -10.25 12.09 30.42
N ASP A 237 -9.53 12.97 29.74
CA ASP A 237 -9.71 13.38 28.34
C ASP A 237 -8.30 13.50 27.79
N ASN A 238 -7.90 12.50 27.00
CA ASN A 238 -6.49 12.30 26.69
C ASN A 238 -6.02 13.07 25.43
N ASP A 239 -6.93 13.44 24.53
CA ASP A 239 -6.62 14.27 23.36
C ASP A 239 -7.08 15.73 23.47
N GLY A 240 -7.94 16.05 24.43
CA GLY A 240 -8.35 17.41 24.77
C GLY A 240 -9.49 17.95 23.92
N ASP A 241 -10.30 17.10 23.29
CA ASP A 241 -11.49 17.51 22.54
C ASP A 241 -12.67 17.94 23.43
N GLY A 242 -12.58 17.63 24.72
CA GLY A 242 -13.55 17.92 25.76
C GLY A 242 -14.47 16.74 26.12
N TYR A 243 -14.48 15.65 25.38
CA TYR A 243 -15.20 14.42 25.70
C TYR A 243 -14.33 13.50 26.57
N SER A 244 -14.95 12.83 27.55
CA SER A 244 -14.22 11.98 28.48
C SER A 244 -13.94 10.60 27.88
N ASP A 245 -12.71 10.11 28.10
CA ASP A 245 -12.28 8.75 27.80
C ASP A 245 -13.25 7.74 28.44
N ALA A 246 -13.40 6.58 27.78
CA ALA A 246 -14.17 5.48 28.34
C ALA A 246 -13.57 4.97 29.67
N ASP A 247 -14.43 4.78 30.67
CA ASP A 247 -14.16 4.06 31.91
C ASP A 247 -15.15 2.89 32.08
N PRO A 248 -14.98 1.79 31.32
CA PRO A 248 -15.91 0.65 31.36
C PRO A 248 -15.99 -0.03 32.73
N GLY A 249 -15.00 0.19 33.59
CA GLY A 249 -14.95 -0.39 34.93
C GLY A 249 -15.54 0.50 36.02
N GLY A 250 -15.82 1.78 35.73
CA GLY A 250 -16.11 2.78 36.76
C GLY A 250 -15.01 2.84 37.81
N LEU A 251 -13.75 2.71 37.39
CA LEU A 251 -12.59 2.69 38.29
C LEU A 251 -12.16 4.09 38.70
N ASP A 252 -12.28 5.03 37.77
CA ASP A 252 -11.90 6.43 37.95
C ASP A 252 -13.14 7.29 38.21
N GLY A 253 -14.28 6.96 37.58
CA GLY A 253 -15.55 7.66 37.73
C GLY A 253 -16.51 7.10 38.78
N ILE A 254 -17.61 7.83 39.03
CA ILE A 254 -18.69 7.40 39.96
C ILE A 254 -19.54 6.24 39.42
N THR A 255 -19.53 6.01 38.10
CA THR A 255 -20.27 4.94 37.40
C THR A 255 -19.48 4.45 36.18
N GLU A 256 -19.84 3.26 35.68
CA GLU A 256 -19.34 2.75 34.39
C GLU A 256 -19.66 3.72 33.23
N TRP A 257 -18.72 3.85 32.30
CA TRP A 257 -18.79 4.77 31.16
C TRP A 257 -18.18 4.12 29.92
N PHE A 258 -19.02 3.70 28.98
CA PHE A 258 -18.58 3.01 27.76
C PHE A 258 -18.42 4.01 26.62
N ALA A 259 -17.44 3.76 25.74
CA ALA A 259 -17.30 4.44 24.46
C ALA A 259 -18.55 4.28 23.59
N HIS A 260 -18.78 5.25 22.71
CA HIS A 260 -19.74 5.12 21.61
C HIS A 260 -19.43 3.85 20.78
N PRO A 261 -20.45 3.16 20.21
CA PRO A 261 -21.89 3.43 20.28
C PRO A 261 -22.60 2.83 21.50
N VAL A 262 -21.87 2.11 22.37
CA VAL A 262 -22.49 1.46 23.54
C VAL A 262 -22.84 2.47 24.63
N GLY A 263 -21.96 3.45 24.85
CA GLY A 263 -22.21 4.59 25.72
C GLY A 263 -21.98 5.92 25.01
N LEU A 264 -21.58 6.93 25.76
CA LEU A 264 -21.39 8.30 25.27
C LEU A 264 -19.95 8.80 25.49
N ALA A 265 -19.07 7.94 26.00
CA ALA A 265 -17.66 8.27 26.13
C ALA A 265 -17.03 8.41 24.75
N ASP A 266 -15.92 9.13 24.72
CA ASP A 266 -15.10 9.27 23.54
C ASP A 266 -14.67 7.88 23.00
N ALA A 267 -15.01 7.63 21.73
CA ALA A 267 -14.62 6.45 20.98
C ALA A 267 -13.18 6.51 20.45
N PHE A 268 -12.58 7.70 20.38
CA PHE A 268 -11.25 7.95 19.84
C PHE A 268 -10.35 8.77 20.80
N PRO A 269 -9.90 8.21 21.95
CA PRO A 269 -9.16 8.91 23.03
C PRO A 269 -7.78 9.54 22.68
N TYR A 270 -7.42 9.55 21.40
CA TYR A 270 -6.14 10.01 20.89
C TYR A 270 -6.31 10.85 19.61
N ASP A 271 -7.54 11.19 19.22
CA ASP A 271 -7.88 11.96 18.03
C ASP A 271 -8.85 13.08 18.40
N GLU A 272 -8.29 14.28 18.63
CA GLU A 272 -9.05 15.47 19.06
C GLU A 272 -10.18 15.91 18.10
N THR A 273 -10.31 15.26 16.94
CA THR A 273 -11.30 15.56 15.92
C THR A 273 -12.41 14.52 15.81
N GLN A 274 -12.36 13.43 16.56
CA GLN A 274 -13.35 12.34 16.53
C GLN A 274 -13.75 11.92 17.94
N TRP A 275 -15.03 11.64 18.17
CA TRP A 275 -15.50 11.14 19.48
C TRP A 275 -16.75 10.27 19.44
N THR A 276 -17.52 10.31 18.34
CA THR A 276 -18.63 9.38 18.10
C THR A 276 -18.30 8.43 16.95
N ASP A 277 -18.64 7.16 17.13
CA ASP A 277 -18.51 6.08 16.14
C ASP A 277 -19.85 5.32 16.08
N THR A 278 -20.74 5.70 15.14
CA THR A 278 -22.16 5.30 15.21
C THR A 278 -22.42 3.82 14.99
N ASP A 279 -21.63 3.15 14.17
CA ASP A 279 -21.79 1.73 13.92
C ASP A 279 -20.69 0.86 14.56
N GLY A 280 -19.65 1.47 15.13
CA GLY A 280 -18.63 0.81 15.93
C GLY A 280 -17.53 0.17 15.08
N ASP A 281 -17.25 0.71 13.90
CA ASP A 281 -16.27 0.16 12.96
C ASP A 281 -14.87 0.77 13.07
N GLY A 282 -14.72 1.79 13.93
CA GLY A 282 -13.45 2.47 14.19
C GLY A 282 -13.19 3.67 13.27
N TYR A 283 -14.19 4.18 12.57
CA TYR A 283 -14.15 5.47 11.88
C TYR A 283 -15.12 6.47 12.52
N GLY A 284 -14.70 7.73 12.61
CA GLY A 284 -15.43 8.72 13.40
C GLY A 284 -16.48 9.48 12.60
N ASP A 285 -17.61 9.81 13.24
CA ASP A 285 -18.74 10.45 12.55
C ASP A 285 -18.50 11.94 12.21
N ASN A 286 -17.47 12.60 12.78
CA ASN A 286 -17.17 13.98 12.43
C ASN A 286 -16.53 14.04 11.05
N TRP A 287 -16.90 15.04 10.25
CA TRP A 287 -16.53 15.07 8.84
C TRP A 287 -15.86 16.38 8.42
N GLU A 288 -14.93 16.26 7.46
CA GLU A 288 -14.24 17.38 6.83
C GLU A 288 -14.89 17.81 5.51
N ASP A 289 -15.41 16.86 4.72
CA ASP A 289 -15.99 17.17 3.42
C ASP A 289 -17.27 18.00 3.57
N GLY A 290 -17.19 19.29 3.24
CA GLY A 290 -18.33 20.19 3.31
C GLY A 290 -19.52 19.80 2.42
N SER A 291 -19.32 18.89 1.45
CA SER A 291 -20.40 18.31 0.64
C SER A 291 -21.37 17.45 1.47
N TRP A 292 -20.91 16.91 2.60
CA TRP A 292 -21.69 16.04 3.49
C TRP A 292 -22.54 16.80 4.52
N ASN A 293 -22.36 18.12 4.63
CA ASN A 293 -23.05 18.96 5.62
C ASN A 293 -24.56 18.77 5.62
N GLN A 294 -25.19 18.66 4.45
CA GLN A 294 -26.64 18.54 4.37
C GLN A 294 -27.16 17.20 4.89
N THR A 295 -26.46 16.09 4.59
CA THR A 295 -26.88 14.74 4.98
C THR A 295 -26.56 14.48 6.45
N HIS A 296 -25.35 14.77 6.90
CA HIS A 296 -24.92 14.48 8.27
C HIS A 296 -25.66 15.35 9.30
N GLN A 297 -25.89 16.64 9.01
CA GLN A 297 -26.73 17.49 9.87
C GLN A 297 -28.18 17.00 9.93
N ALA A 298 -28.71 16.39 8.87
CA ALA A 298 -30.06 15.84 8.87
C ALA A 298 -30.16 14.54 9.68
N TRP A 299 -29.07 13.78 9.77
CA TRP A 299 -28.97 12.58 10.59
C TRP A 299 -28.76 12.91 12.07
N GLY A 300 -28.08 14.03 12.37
CA GLY A 300 -27.80 14.45 13.74
C GLY A 300 -26.69 13.65 14.40
N ILE A 301 -25.76 13.12 13.58
CA ILE A 301 -24.52 12.46 14.00
C ILE A 301 -23.34 13.37 13.69
N GLY A 302 -22.30 13.34 14.53
CA GLY A 302 -21.07 14.11 14.38
C GLY A 302 -21.25 15.63 14.23
N GLN A 303 -20.16 16.30 13.86
CA GLN A 303 -20.16 17.68 13.38
C GLN A 303 -19.11 17.92 12.29
N TRP A 304 -19.28 19.01 11.54
CA TRP A 304 -18.30 19.43 10.55
C TRP A 304 -17.10 20.09 11.23
N LEU A 305 -15.90 19.55 10.98
CA LEU A 305 -14.62 20.11 11.43
C LEU A 305 -13.69 20.26 10.24
N ILE A 306 -12.94 21.37 10.19
CA ILE A 306 -12.07 21.68 9.05
C ILE A 306 -10.89 20.72 8.85
N ASN A 307 -10.57 19.89 9.84
CA ASN A 307 -9.46 18.93 9.79
C ASN A 307 -9.87 17.57 10.41
N ALA A 308 -11.14 17.16 10.27
CA ALA A 308 -11.58 15.86 10.80
C ALA A 308 -10.73 14.73 10.19
N THR A 309 -10.07 13.94 11.02
CA THR A 309 -9.26 12.81 10.57
C THR A 309 -10.13 11.57 10.41
N GLN A 310 -9.90 10.83 9.31
CA GLN A 310 -10.56 9.55 8.99
C GLN A 310 -12.10 9.56 9.21
N PRO A 311 -12.82 10.52 8.59
CA PRO A 311 -14.26 10.61 8.74
C PRO A 311 -14.95 9.40 8.10
N ASP A 312 -15.91 8.82 8.80
CA ASP A 312 -16.68 7.69 8.30
C ASP A 312 -17.63 8.14 7.16
N ALA A 313 -17.44 7.53 5.99
CA ALA A 313 -18.28 7.76 4.82
C ALA A 313 -19.59 6.96 4.86
N CYS A 314 -19.66 5.91 5.69
CA CYS A 314 -20.80 5.03 5.87
C CYS A 314 -21.22 4.85 7.35
N PRO A 315 -21.60 5.91 8.10
CA PRO A 315 -21.83 5.90 9.58
C PRO A 315 -22.92 4.98 10.15
N PHE A 316 -23.57 4.18 9.33
CA PHE A 316 -24.65 3.27 9.73
C PHE A 316 -24.42 1.86 9.20
N ILE A 317 -23.28 1.59 8.58
CA ILE A 317 -22.93 0.34 7.94
C ILE A 317 -21.49 0.03 8.31
N THR A 318 -21.31 -0.86 9.29
CA THR A 318 -19.99 -1.30 9.72
C THR A 318 -19.13 -1.71 8.54
N GLY A 319 -18.00 -1.04 8.35
CA GLY A 319 -17.09 -1.24 7.25
C GLY A 319 -15.64 -1.44 7.67
N THR A 320 -14.79 -1.73 6.70
CA THR A 320 -13.34 -1.87 6.92
C THR A 320 -12.51 -1.19 5.86
N SER A 321 -13.14 -0.56 4.85
CA SER A 321 -12.42 0.17 3.80
C SER A 321 -11.60 1.31 4.39
N SER A 322 -10.42 1.53 3.82
CA SER A 322 -9.41 2.46 4.34
C SER A 322 -8.61 3.21 3.27
N SER A 323 -8.86 2.96 1.98
CA SER A 323 -8.15 3.61 0.87
C SER A 323 -8.96 4.67 0.14
N ASP A 324 -10.28 4.53 0.06
CA ASP A 324 -11.18 5.46 -0.61
C ASP A 324 -12.20 6.09 0.37
N ARG A 325 -13.33 5.43 0.61
CA ARG A 325 -14.37 5.85 1.54
C ARG A 325 -14.12 5.11 2.85
N PHE A 326 -13.61 5.79 3.87
CA PHE A 326 -13.38 5.18 5.17
C PHE A 326 -14.69 4.66 5.79
N GLY A 327 -14.65 3.51 6.46
CA GLY A 327 -15.80 2.94 7.18
C GLY A 327 -16.91 2.33 6.33
N CYS A 328 -16.68 2.15 5.03
CA CYS A 328 -17.62 1.47 4.16
C CYS A 328 -17.32 -0.04 4.03
N THR A 329 -18.31 -0.80 3.56
CA THR A 329 -18.15 -2.25 3.34
C THR A 329 -17.03 -2.52 2.36
N ASP A 330 -16.13 -3.45 2.72
CA ASP A 330 -15.02 -3.95 1.91
C ASP A 330 -15.10 -5.49 1.99
N SER A 331 -15.66 -6.11 0.95
CA SER A 331 -16.04 -7.52 0.97
C SER A 331 -14.86 -8.48 0.90
N ASP A 332 -13.75 -8.07 0.30
CA ASP A 332 -12.59 -8.93 0.05
C ASP A 332 -11.33 -8.52 0.84
N SER A 333 -11.43 -7.44 1.60
CA SER A 333 -10.43 -6.93 2.55
C SER A 333 -9.17 -6.38 1.88
N ASP A 334 -9.32 -5.74 0.73
CA ASP A 334 -8.23 -5.12 -0.03
C ASP A 334 -8.03 -3.63 0.25
N SER A 335 -8.83 -3.06 1.16
CA SER A 335 -8.93 -1.66 1.60
C SER A 335 -9.82 -0.73 0.80
N TYR A 336 -10.35 -1.14 -0.35
CA TYR A 336 -11.25 -0.31 -1.16
C TYR A 336 -12.72 -0.65 -0.87
N SER A 337 -13.59 0.35 -0.92
CA SER A 337 -15.00 0.16 -0.60
C SER A 337 -15.79 -0.46 -1.76
N ASP A 338 -16.64 -1.43 -1.43
CA ASP A 338 -17.65 -1.96 -2.34
C ASP A 338 -18.52 -0.83 -2.91
N GLY A 339 -18.93 -0.96 -4.16
CA GLY A 339 -19.84 -0.01 -4.80
C GLY A 339 -21.27 -0.06 -4.25
N ASP A 340 -21.92 1.11 -4.16
CA ASP A 340 -23.33 1.26 -3.82
C ASP A 340 -24.10 2.13 -4.83
N VAL A 341 -25.35 2.50 -4.51
CA VAL A 341 -26.21 3.26 -5.42
C VAL A 341 -25.73 4.69 -5.71
N ASN A 342 -24.92 5.26 -4.83
CA ASN A 342 -24.39 6.63 -4.90
C ASN A 342 -22.87 6.68 -5.16
N TRP A 343 -22.15 5.56 -4.98
CA TRP A 343 -20.72 5.43 -5.24
C TRP A 343 -20.46 4.18 -6.08
N THR A 344 -20.37 4.34 -7.39
CA THR A 344 -20.10 3.24 -8.33
C THR A 344 -18.61 3.17 -8.69
N VAL A 345 -18.22 2.20 -9.52
CA VAL A 345 -16.85 2.06 -10.03
C VAL A 345 -16.39 3.36 -10.72
N ASP A 346 -17.28 4.02 -11.47
CA ASP A 346 -17.03 5.35 -12.07
C ASP A 346 -16.67 6.45 -11.04
N ASN A 347 -17.08 6.29 -9.78
CA ASN A 347 -16.76 7.21 -8.69
C ASN A 347 -15.51 6.81 -7.92
N GLY A 348 -14.95 5.62 -8.19
CA GLY A 348 -13.79 5.07 -7.51
C GLY A 348 -14.12 4.00 -6.48
N SER A 349 -15.30 3.37 -6.52
CA SER A 349 -15.53 2.15 -5.75
C SER A 349 -14.66 1.02 -6.29
N ASP A 350 -14.47 0.00 -5.46
CA ASP A 350 -13.82 -1.23 -5.87
C ASP A 350 -14.50 -1.85 -7.12
N ALA A 351 -13.71 -2.01 -8.18
CA ALA A 351 -14.13 -2.64 -9.43
C ALA A 351 -14.25 -4.17 -9.33
N PHE A 352 -13.58 -4.79 -8.36
CA PHE A 352 -13.57 -6.22 -8.12
C PHE A 352 -13.86 -6.60 -6.65
N PRO A 353 -15.10 -6.41 -6.14
CA PRO A 353 -15.50 -6.64 -4.73
C PRO A 353 -15.34 -8.05 -4.13
N THR A 354 -14.71 -8.97 -4.85
CA THR A 354 -14.50 -10.36 -4.44
C THR A 354 -13.10 -10.87 -4.76
N GLU A 355 -12.23 -10.03 -5.32
CA GLU A 355 -10.87 -10.38 -5.73
C GLU A 355 -9.87 -9.39 -5.11
N PRO A 356 -9.33 -9.71 -3.92
CA PRO A 356 -8.57 -8.74 -3.11
C PRO A 356 -7.23 -8.29 -3.71
N SER A 357 -6.88 -8.81 -4.88
CA SER A 357 -5.68 -8.40 -5.60
C SER A 357 -5.95 -7.31 -6.63
N GLN A 358 -7.20 -6.93 -6.89
CA GLN A 358 -7.60 -5.93 -7.87
C GLN A 358 -8.68 -5.03 -7.29
N TRP A 359 -8.56 -3.71 -7.51
CA TRP A 359 -9.58 -2.75 -7.09
C TRP A 359 -9.95 -1.71 -8.15
N ASN A 360 -9.16 -1.61 -9.22
CA ASN A 360 -9.30 -0.57 -10.23
C ASN A 360 -9.33 -1.18 -11.63
N ASP A 361 -10.27 -0.73 -12.46
CA ASP A 361 -10.45 -1.11 -13.86
C ASP A 361 -10.72 0.18 -14.65
N ARG A 362 -9.70 0.70 -15.33
CA ARG A 362 -9.76 2.03 -15.95
C ARG A 362 -10.58 2.05 -17.24
N ASP A 363 -10.52 0.99 -18.02
CA ASP A 363 -11.15 0.92 -19.34
C ASP A 363 -12.41 0.04 -19.38
N HIS A 364 -12.75 -0.57 -18.25
CA HIS A 364 -13.95 -1.37 -17.99
C HIS A 364 -14.01 -2.66 -18.80
N ASP A 365 -12.87 -3.29 -19.06
CA ASP A 365 -12.79 -4.55 -19.79
C ASP A 365 -12.87 -5.80 -18.88
N GLY A 366 -12.85 -5.60 -17.56
CA GLY A 366 -12.92 -6.64 -16.54
C GLY A 366 -11.57 -7.25 -16.16
N TRP A 367 -10.45 -6.64 -16.56
CA TRP A 367 -9.11 -6.90 -16.07
C TRP A 367 -8.65 -5.70 -15.21
N GLY A 368 -7.91 -6.00 -14.15
CA GLY A 368 -7.56 -5.05 -13.13
C GLY A 368 -6.17 -4.46 -13.31
N ASP A 369 -6.06 -3.16 -13.06
CA ASP A 369 -4.85 -2.36 -13.23
C ASP A 369 -3.71 -2.73 -12.27
N ASN A 370 -3.99 -3.46 -11.19
CA ASN A 370 -3.02 -3.69 -10.14
C ASN A 370 -2.00 -4.77 -10.53
N GLN A 371 -0.75 -4.35 -10.75
CA GLN A 371 0.34 -5.23 -11.19
C GLN A 371 1.17 -5.82 -10.02
N THR A 372 0.59 -5.95 -8.83
CA THR A 372 1.31 -6.51 -7.68
C THR A 372 1.65 -8.00 -7.90
N PHE A 373 2.75 -8.45 -7.30
CA PHE A 373 3.19 -9.83 -7.45
C PHE A 373 2.14 -10.81 -6.90
N GLY A 374 1.64 -11.70 -7.76
CA GLY A 374 0.62 -12.67 -7.41
C GLY A 374 -0.81 -12.19 -7.61
N ALA A 375 -1.01 -10.97 -8.14
CA ALA A 375 -2.32 -10.50 -8.51
C ALA A 375 -2.95 -11.36 -9.62
N LEU A 376 -4.27 -11.53 -9.53
CA LEU A 376 -5.07 -12.19 -10.54
C LEU A 376 -5.66 -11.13 -11.48
N PHE A 377 -6.11 -11.56 -12.66
CA PHE A 377 -6.73 -10.67 -13.67
C PHE A 377 -5.92 -9.41 -14.00
N ILE A 378 -4.59 -9.50 -14.04
CA ILE A 378 -3.74 -8.34 -14.36
C ILE A 378 -4.03 -7.84 -15.78
N ASP A 379 -4.18 -6.52 -15.89
CA ASP A 379 -4.25 -5.79 -17.14
C ASP A 379 -2.88 -5.16 -17.49
N ASP A 380 -2.28 -5.66 -18.58
CA ASP A 380 -1.06 -5.10 -19.15
C ASP A 380 -1.32 -3.83 -20.01
N PHE A 381 -2.57 -3.57 -20.40
CA PHE A 381 -3.02 -2.40 -21.17
C PHE A 381 -4.19 -1.63 -20.55
N PRO A 382 -4.01 -0.97 -19.39
CA PRO A 382 -5.07 -0.33 -18.59
C PRO A 382 -5.93 0.77 -19.24
N ASP A 383 -5.66 1.15 -20.48
CA ASP A 383 -6.39 2.20 -21.20
C ASP A 383 -6.95 1.69 -22.54
N ASN A 384 -6.79 0.39 -22.85
CA ASN A 384 -7.23 -0.23 -24.09
C ASN A 384 -8.17 -1.40 -23.78
N PRO A 385 -9.51 -1.19 -23.85
CA PRO A 385 -10.49 -2.18 -23.38
C PRO A 385 -10.63 -3.41 -24.29
N THR A 386 -9.71 -3.56 -25.24
CA THR A 386 -9.63 -4.70 -26.14
C THR A 386 -8.39 -5.54 -25.93
N GLN A 387 -7.45 -5.10 -25.08
CA GLN A 387 -6.21 -5.80 -24.76
C GLN A 387 -6.00 -5.80 -23.27
N TRP A 388 -5.52 -6.91 -22.71
CA TRP A 388 -5.22 -7.01 -21.28
C TRP A 388 -3.98 -7.84 -20.98
N ARG A 389 -3.36 -8.42 -22.01
CA ARG A 389 -2.26 -9.38 -21.86
C ARG A 389 -1.19 -9.13 -22.90
N ASP A 390 0.06 -9.05 -22.45
CA ASP A 390 1.27 -8.90 -23.25
C ASP A 390 2.25 -10.02 -22.88
N THR A 391 2.23 -11.14 -23.61
CA THR A 391 2.99 -12.33 -23.20
C THR A 391 4.50 -12.16 -23.35
N ASP A 392 4.97 -11.44 -24.37
CA ASP A 392 6.41 -11.28 -24.66
C ASP A 392 6.96 -9.88 -24.35
N LYS A 393 6.10 -8.95 -23.97
CA LYS A 393 6.40 -7.61 -23.42
C LYS A 393 6.88 -6.60 -24.45
N ASP A 394 6.41 -6.72 -25.69
CA ASP A 394 6.75 -5.78 -26.75
C ASP A 394 5.79 -4.57 -26.85
N GLY A 395 4.73 -4.58 -26.03
CA GLY A 395 3.71 -3.54 -25.99
C GLY A 395 2.60 -3.71 -27.03
N TRP A 396 2.43 -4.90 -27.62
CA TRP A 396 1.26 -5.29 -28.39
C TRP A 396 0.50 -6.41 -27.67
N GLY A 397 -0.82 -6.40 -27.82
CA GLY A 397 -1.69 -7.23 -26.99
C GLY A 397 -2.06 -8.55 -27.67
N ASP A 398 -1.98 -9.64 -26.91
CA ASP A 398 -2.28 -11.00 -27.37
C ASP A 398 -3.73 -11.20 -27.83
N ASN A 399 -4.66 -10.31 -27.43
CA ASN A 399 -6.09 -10.56 -27.54
C ASN A 399 -6.63 -10.22 -28.94
N GLN A 400 -7.07 -11.25 -29.66
CA GLN A 400 -7.52 -11.14 -31.05
C GLN A 400 -9.06 -11.05 -31.19
N THR A 401 -9.73 -10.38 -30.25
CA THR A 401 -11.19 -10.22 -30.32
C THR A 401 -11.62 -9.35 -31.51
N TYR A 402 -12.84 -9.56 -32.02
CA TYR A 402 -13.33 -8.79 -33.17
C TYR A 402 -13.40 -7.30 -32.83
N GLY A 403 -12.68 -6.48 -33.59
CA GLY A 403 -12.59 -5.04 -33.35
C GLY A 403 -11.51 -4.63 -32.35
N ALA A 404 -10.68 -5.58 -31.88
CA ALA A 404 -9.54 -5.27 -31.05
C ALA A 404 -8.54 -4.36 -31.78
N THR A 405 -7.88 -3.52 -30.99
CA THR A 405 -6.83 -2.61 -31.47
C THR A 405 -5.51 -3.01 -30.84
N GLN A 406 -4.39 -2.64 -31.48
CA GLN A 406 -3.05 -2.99 -30.98
C GLN A 406 -2.86 -4.51 -30.80
N ILE A 407 -3.36 -5.28 -31.76
CA ILE A 407 -3.27 -6.74 -31.76
C ILE A 407 -1.86 -7.17 -32.11
N ASP A 408 -1.32 -8.09 -31.33
CA ASP A 408 -0.09 -8.81 -31.63
C ASP A 408 -0.37 -10.07 -32.46
N ASP A 409 0.17 -10.07 -33.69
CA ASP A 409 0.11 -11.23 -34.60
C ASP A 409 1.14 -12.32 -34.22
N PHE A 410 2.15 -11.98 -33.40
CA PHE A 410 3.21 -12.88 -32.92
C PHE A 410 3.43 -12.82 -31.38
N PRO A 411 2.47 -13.28 -30.55
CA PRO A 411 2.47 -13.15 -29.07
C PRO A 411 3.63 -13.76 -28.25
N LEU A 412 4.63 -14.32 -28.91
CA LEU A 412 5.77 -15.01 -28.29
C LEU A 412 7.12 -14.53 -28.85
N VAL A 413 7.11 -13.56 -29.76
CA VAL A 413 8.28 -13.09 -30.49
C VAL A 413 8.37 -11.57 -30.36
N GLU A 414 8.94 -11.09 -29.26
CA GLU A 414 9.06 -9.66 -28.89
C GLU A 414 9.56 -8.71 -30.02
N SER A 415 10.25 -9.27 -31.02
CA SER A 415 10.74 -8.50 -32.17
C SER A 415 9.75 -8.34 -33.33
N GLN A 416 8.61 -9.02 -33.30
CA GLN A 416 7.56 -9.02 -34.32
C GLN A 416 6.20 -8.85 -33.64
N TYR A 417 5.36 -7.96 -34.18
CA TYR A 417 4.03 -7.70 -33.61
C TYR A 417 2.92 -7.56 -34.65
N ARG A 418 3.28 -7.48 -35.93
CA ARG A 418 2.33 -7.19 -37.02
C ARG A 418 2.68 -8.00 -38.26
N ASP A 419 1.64 -8.56 -38.86
CA ASP A 419 1.67 -9.25 -40.14
C ASP A 419 0.66 -8.57 -41.08
N THR A 420 1.13 -7.67 -41.95
CA THR A 420 0.24 -6.83 -42.75
C THR A 420 -0.50 -7.60 -43.86
N ASP A 421 0.09 -8.65 -44.42
CA ASP A 421 -0.49 -9.43 -45.52
C ASP A 421 -0.95 -10.84 -45.11
N GLY A 422 -0.63 -11.28 -43.89
CA GLY A 422 -1.07 -12.53 -43.29
C GLY A 422 -0.25 -13.74 -43.73
N ASP A 423 0.98 -13.55 -44.18
CA ASP A 423 1.82 -14.61 -44.73
C ASP A 423 2.59 -15.43 -43.68
N GLY A 424 2.54 -15.00 -42.43
CA GLY A 424 3.18 -15.65 -41.29
C GLY A 424 4.58 -15.14 -40.95
N TYR A 425 5.09 -14.12 -41.64
CA TYR A 425 6.32 -13.42 -41.30
C TYR A 425 6.02 -11.99 -40.83
N GLY A 426 6.72 -11.54 -39.80
CA GLY A 426 6.43 -10.23 -39.20
C GLY A 426 7.05 -9.08 -39.98
N ASP A 427 6.31 -7.97 -40.11
CA ASP A 427 6.69 -6.77 -40.88
C ASP A 427 8.05 -6.16 -40.46
N ASN A 428 8.53 -6.43 -39.23
CA ASN A 428 9.79 -5.89 -38.75
C ASN A 428 10.97 -6.67 -39.34
N LEU A 429 11.50 -6.18 -40.46
CA LEU A 429 12.65 -6.77 -41.16
C LEU A 429 13.89 -7.02 -40.27
N PHE A 430 14.09 -6.25 -39.20
CA PHE A 430 15.22 -6.42 -38.28
C PHE A 430 14.92 -7.37 -37.11
N GLY A 431 13.69 -7.85 -36.99
CA GLY A 431 13.28 -8.84 -36.00
C GLY A 431 13.64 -10.26 -36.41
N PHE A 432 13.24 -11.22 -35.57
CA PHE A 432 13.35 -12.64 -35.87
C PHE A 432 12.49 -12.96 -37.09
N GLU A 433 13.09 -13.61 -38.09
CA GLU A 433 12.40 -14.03 -39.33
C GLU A 433 11.54 -12.92 -39.94
N GLY A 434 12.07 -11.69 -40.00
CA GLY A 434 11.36 -10.54 -40.53
C GLY A 434 11.04 -10.67 -42.02
N ASP A 435 9.83 -10.25 -42.38
CA ASP A 435 9.31 -10.30 -43.72
C ASP A 435 10.05 -9.31 -44.65
N VAL A 436 10.53 -9.83 -45.76
CA VAL A 436 11.18 -9.06 -46.82
C VAL A 436 10.16 -8.51 -47.82
N CYS A 437 8.98 -9.13 -47.95
CA CYS A 437 7.89 -8.80 -48.85
C CYS A 437 6.55 -8.56 -48.13
N VAL A 438 6.51 -7.52 -47.28
CA VAL A 438 5.37 -6.99 -46.47
C VAL A 438 4.01 -6.79 -47.17
N TYR A 439 3.94 -7.01 -48.49
CA TYR A 439 2.73 -6.81 -49.30
C TYR A 439 2.54 -7.92 -50.34
N SER A 440 2.58 -9.16 -49.91
CA SER A 440 2.10 -10.32 -50.65
C SER A 440 0.60 -10.20 -50.93
N THR A 441 0.19 -10.74 -52.08
CA THR A 441 -1.22 -10.75 -52.46
C THR A 441 -1.98 -11.85 -51.72
N PRO A 442 -3.29 -11.69 -51.49
CA PRO A 442 -4.09 -12.76 -50.87
C PRO A 442 -4.03 -14.08 -51.62
N GLU A 443 -3.87 -14.07 -52.94
CA GLU A 443 -3.71 -15.28 -53.75
C GLU A 443 -2.38 -16.00 -53.44
N GLU A 444 -1.30 -15.26 -53.21
CA GLU A 444 0.00 -15.82 -52.85
C GLU A 444 -0.05 -16.47 -51.47
N VAL A 445 -0.59 -15.75 -50.48
CA VAL A 445 -0.73 -16.24 -49.11
C VAL A 445 -1.67 -17.46 -49.02
N GLU A 446 -2.89 -17.37 -49.58
CA GLU A 446 -3.86 -18.48 -49.55
C GLU A 446 -3.37 -19.73 -50.31
N SER A 447 -2.54 -19.53 -51.34
CA SER A 447 -1.93 -20.63 -52.08
C SER A 447 -0.71 -21.20 -51.36
N GLY A 448 -0.16 -20.51 -50.36
CA GLY A 448 1.13 -20.86 -49.73
C GLY A 448 2.30 -20.68 -50.68
N TRP A 449 2.26 -19.65 -51.53
CA TRP A 449 3.33 -19.27 -52.44
C TRP A 449 4.32 -18.33 -51.76
N ILE A 450 4.81 -18.71 -50.59
CA ILE A 450 5.60 -17.86 -49.70
C ILE A 450 6.91 -18.58 -49.38
N SER A 451 8.03 -17.93 -49.67
CA SER A 451 9.37 -18.46 -49.48
C SER A 451 9.75 -18.51 -48.00
N MET A 452 10.58 -19.48 -47.65
CA MET A 452 10.98 -19.76 -46.27
C MET A 452 12.48 -20.01 -46.06
N PHE A 453 13.26 -20.13 -47.15
CA PHE A 453 14.71 -20.37 -47.08
C PHE A 453 15.51 -19.14 -47.49
N ASP A 454 15.02 -18.34 -48.42
CA ASP A 454 15.53 -17.03 -48.78
C ASP A 454 14.40 -16.01 -48.80
N ARG A 455 14.78 -14.72 -48.75
CA ARG A 455 13.89 -13.56 -48.90
C ARG A 455 12.51 -13.81 -48.27
N LEU A 456 12.47 -14.08 -46.95
CA LEU A 456 11.26 -14.56 -46.26
C LEU A 456 10.02 -13.72 -46.59
N GLY A 457 8.87 -14.39 -46.74
CA GLY A 457 7.59 -13.76 -47.05
C GLY A 457 7.36 -13.47 -48.54
N CYS A 458 8.32 -13.82 -49.40
CA CYS A 458 8.24 -13.48 -50.82
C CYS A 458 7.67 -14.59 -51.68
N ARG A 459 7.18 -14.21 -52.87
CA ARG A 459 6.57 -15.13 -53.82
C ARG A 459 7.47 -16.34 -54.16
N ASP A 460 6.96 -17.54 -53.92
CA ASP A 460 7.50 -18.86 -54.25
C ASP A 460 6.39 -19.72 -54.90
N VAL A 461 6.37 -19.81 -56.22
CA VAL A 461 5.25 -20.40 -56.98
C VAL A 461 5.21 -21.93 -56.86
N ASP A 462 6.36 -22.59 -56.80
CA ASP A 462 6.45 -24.05 -56.82
C ASP A 462 6.60 -24.68 -55.42
N LYS A 463 6.84 -23.86 -54.40
CA LYS A 463 6.81 -24.20 -52.97
C LYS A 463 7.94 -25.14 -52.58
N ASP A 464 9.13 -24.85 -53.09
CA ASP A 464 10.37 -25.47 -52.64
C ASP A 464 11.07 -24.70 -51.51
N GLY A 465 10.57 -23.49 -51.21
CA GLY A 465 11.01 -22.61 -50.16
C GLY A 465 11.93 -21.48 -50.63
N TYR A 466 12.34 -21.46 -51.89
CA TYR A 466 13.14 -20.40 -52.49
C TYR A 466 12.29 -19.43 -53.32
N SER A 467 12.59 -18.14 -53.23
CA SER A 467 11.79 -17.08 -53.82
C SER A 467 12.07 -16.93 -55.32
N ASN A 468 10.99 -16.70 -56.09
CA ASN A 468 11.08 -16.45 -57.52
C ASN A 468 12.00 -15.24 -57.83
N PRO A 469 12.73 -15.27 -58.95
CA PRO A 469 13.58 -14.18 -59.39
C PRO A 469 12.77 -12.92 -59.76
N THR A 470 13.35 -11.76 -59.47
CA THR A 470 12.83 -10.43 -59.86
C THR A 470 13.92 -9.63 -60.57
N GLU A 471 13.61 -8.41 -61.04
CA GLU A 471 14.61 -7.55 -61.70
C GLU A 471 15.84 -7.29 -60.82
N ASP A 472 15.65 -7.20 -59.51
CA ASP A 472 16.69 -6.96 -58.51
C ASP A 472 17.09 -8.22 -57.70
N TRP A 473 16.37 -9.34 -57.88
CA TRP A 473 16.64 -10.64 -57.26
C TRP A 473 16.94 -11.67 -58.35
N ILE A 474 18.20 -11.72 -58.78
CA ILE A 474 18.62 -12.49 -59.94
C ILE A 474 18.68 -13.99 -59.58
N ALA A 475 18.24 -14.85 -60.50
CA ALA A 475 18.34 -16.30 -60.39
C ALA A 475 19.78 -16.79 -60.27
N HIS A 476 19.97 -17.92 -59.57
CA HIS A 476 21.25 -18.62 -59.54
C HIS A 476 21.73 -18.97 -60.97
N PRO A 477 23.05 -18.96 -61.25
CA PRO A 477 24.18 -18.67 -60.34
C PRO A 477 24.59 -17.19 -60.28
N ASP A 478 24.03 -16.34 -61.13
CA ASP A 478 24.37 -14.91 -61.16
C ASP A 478 23.82 -14.16 -59.92
N GLY A 479 22.80 -14.71 -59.26
CA GLY A 479 22.29 -14.25 -57.98
C GLY A 479 21.94 -15.41 -57.04
N PHE A 480 20.92 -15.18 -56.21
CA PHE A 480 20.53 -16.10 -55.13
C PHE A 480 19.09 -16.60 -55.25
N ALA A 481 18.30 -16.05 -56.19
CA ALA A 481 16.93 -16.46 -56.40
C ALA A 481 16.87 -17.87 -56.99
N ASP A 482 15.70 -18.47 -56.87
CA ASP A 482 15.39 -19.75 -57.49
C ASP A 482 15.65 -19.72 -59.01
N ALA A 483 16.46 -20.67 -59.49
CA ALA A 483 16.75 -20.87 -60.89
C ALA A 483 15.61 -21.56 -61.67
N PHE A 484 14.73 -22.30 -61.00
CA PHE A 484 13.66 -23.08 -61.62
C PHE A 484 12.29 -22.82 -60.96
N PRO A 485 11.70 -21.62 -61.11
CA PRO A 485 10.53 -21.17 -60.33
C PRO A 485 9.18 -21.83 -60.61
N ASP A 486 9.21 -22.89 -61.40
CA ASP A 486 8.06 -23.71 -61.80
C ASP A 486 8.31 -25.21 -61.49
N GLU A 487 9.45 -25.58 -60.89
CA GLU A 487 9.88 -26.97 -60.65
C GLU A 487 10.41 -27.16 -59.22
N ARG A 488 9.47 -27.49 -58.33
CA ARG A 488 9.65 -27.69 -56.87
C ARG A 488 10.86 -28.54 -56.42
N SER A 489 11.43 -29.35 -57.32
CA SER A 489 12.54 -30.23 -56.99
C SER A 489 13.92 -29.65 -57.29
N GLN A 490 13.98 -28.44 -57.87
CA GLN A 490 15.20 -27.76 -58.34
C GLN A 490 15.15 -26.28 -57.98
N TRP A 491 16.26 -25.74 -57.45
CA TRP A 491 16.38 -24.30 -57.13
C TRP A 491 17.75 -23.68 -57.41
N HIS A 492 18.81 -24.49 -57.55
CA HIS A 492 20.15 -24.03 -57.90
C HIS A 492 20.61 -24.61 -59.23
N ASP A 493 21.29 -23.80 -60.03
CA ASP A 493 22.00 -24.20 -61.25
C ASP A 493 23.40 -23.59 -61.22
N THR A 494 24.42 -24.35 -60.80
CA THR A 494 25.76 -23.81 -60.54
C THR A 494 26.57 -23.53 -61.79
N ASP A 495 26.35 -24.24 -62.89
CA ASP A 495 27.09 -24.05 -64.14
C ASP A 495 26.26 -23.43 -65.29
N SER A 496 24.99 -23.13 -65.04
CA SER A 496 24.05 -22.48 -65.97
C SER A 496 23.75 -23.31 -67.22
N ASP A 497 23.74 -24.63 -67.12
CA ASP A 497 23.43 -25.51 -68.24
C ASP A 497 21.94 -25.84 -68.38
N GLY A 498 21.12 -25.39 -67.42
CA GLY A 498 19.68 -25.58 -67.39
C GLY A 498 19.22 -26.88 -66.73
N PHE A 499 20.12 -27.62 -66.08
CA PHE A 499 19.81 -28.72 -65.19
C PHE A 499 20.11 -28.31 -63.74
N GLY A 500 19.19 -28.61 -62.82
CA GLY A 500 19.33 -28.14 -61.45
C GLY A 500 20.21 -29.06 -60.60
N ASP A 501 20.98 -28.49 -59.68
CA ASP A 501 21.97 -29.19 -58.85
C ASP A 501 21.38 -30.24 -57.89
N GLN A 502 20.08 -30.18 -57.62
CA GLN A 502 19.43 -31.02 -56.64
C GLN A 502 19.18 -32.41 -57.22
N MET A 503 19.71 -33.43 -56.54
CA MET A 503 19.46 -34.83 -56.88
C MET A 503 18.24 -35.41 -56.15
N GLU A 504 17.94 -34.86 -54.97
CA GLU A 504 16.81 -35.28 -54.14
C GLU A 504 16.19 -34.04 -53.48
N TYR A 505 14.88 -34.09 -53.27
CA TYR A 505 14.12 -33.07 -52.56
C TYR A 505 13.13 -33.70 -51.58
N PHE A 506 12.74 -32.94 -50.55
CA PHE A 506 11.77 -33.39 -49.56
C PHE A 506 10.36 -32.90 -49.95
N ASP A 507 9.43 -33.82 -50.22
CA ASP A 507 8.10 -33.45 -50.69
C ASP A 507 7.13 -32.97 -49.59
N GLY A 508 7.57 -33.02 -48.33
CA GLY A 508 6.76 -32.81 -47.12
C GLY A 508 6.50 -34.08 -46.32
N GLN A 509 6.84 -35.26 -46.86
CA GLN A 509 6.65 -36.57 -46.21
C GLN A 509 7.90 -37.44 -46.28
N THR A 510 8.55 -37.50 -47.45
CA THR A 510 9.69 -38.37 -47.74
C THR A 510 10.64 -37.71 -48.73
N TRP A 511 11.91 -38.14 -48.71
CA TRP A 511 12.88 -37.78 -49.74
C TRP A 511 12.53 -38.47 -51.06
N ARG A 512 12.53 -37.71 -52.16
CA ARG A 512 12.30 -38.18 -53.53
C ARG A 512 13.44 -37.74 -54.44
N GLU A 513 13.70 -38.52 -55.48
CA GLU A 513 14.59 -38.10 -56.56
C GLU A 513 14.02 -36.87 -57.27
N SER A 514 14.89 -35.88 -57.52
CA SER A 514 14.49 -34.64 -58.18
C SER A 514 14.30 -34.82 -59.69
N PHE A 515 13.48 -33.96 -60.28
CA PHE A 515 13.31 -33.92 -61.72
C PHE A 515 14.54 -33.30 -62.35
N ARG A 516 15.22 -34.02 -63.26
CA ARG A 516 16.31 -33.45 -64.07
C ARG A 516 17.49 -32.91 -63.28
N GLY A 517 17.79 -33.59 -62.16
CA GLY A 517 18.97 -33.30 -61.35
C GLY A 517 20.27 -33.48 -62.12
N ASP A 518 21.10 -32.44 -62.10
CA ASP A 518 22.39 -32.38 -62.74
C ASP A 518 23.40 -33.29 -62.03
N GLY A 519 23.81 -34.33 -62.74
CA GLY A 519 24.83 -35.26 -62.30
C GLY A 519 26.26 -34.72 -62.40
N CYS A 520 26.46 -33.56 -63.02
CA CYS A 520 27.74 -32.90 -63.22
C CYS A 520 27.91 -31.52 -62.55
N ARG A 521 26.88 -30.87 -61.99
CA ARG A 521 26.78 -29.66 -61.12
C ARG A 521 27.64 -28.43 -61.43
N THR A 522 28.91 -28.61 -61.74
CA THR A 522 29.92 -27.56 -61.91
C THR A 522 30.55 -27.62 -63.29
N THR A 523 30.04 -28.49 -64.16
CA THR A 523 30.56 -28.75 -65.50
C THR A 523 29.40 -28.81 -66.47
N VAL A 524 29.22 -27.72 -67.20
CA VAL A 524 28.19 -27.56 -68.24
C VAL A 524 28.07 -28.80 -69.11
N GLY A 525 26.85 -29.32 -69.22
CA GLY A 525 26.53 -30.47 -70.02
C GLY A 525 25.19 -30.37 -70.75
N SER A 526 24.85 -31.45 -71.45
CA SER A 526 23.61 -31.53 -72.22
C SER A 526 23.03 -32.94 -72.34
N SER A 527 23.61 -33.94 -71.67
CA SER A 527 23.10 -35.31 -71.65
C SER A 527 21.69 -35.40 -71.06
N THR A 528 20.88 -36.32 -71.59
CA THR A 528 19.43 -36.43 -71.26
C THR A 528 18.91 -37.86 -71.08
N PHE A 529 19.73 -38.91 -71.25
CA PHE A 529 19.28 -40.30 -71.11
C PHE A 529 19.80 -41.03 -69.87
N ASP A 530 20.98 -40.66 -69.37
CA ASP A 530 21.58 -41.26 -68.18
C ASP A 530 21.79 -40.22 -67.07
N ARG A 531 22.98 -39.62 -67.02
CA ARG A 531 23.41 -38.67 -66.02
C ARG A 531 23.15 -37.30 -66.62
N TRP A 532 22.02 -36.69 -66.26
CA TRP A 532 21.57 -35.39 -66.77
C TRP A 532 22.57 -34.26 -66.47
N GLY A 533 22.64 -33.24 -67.34
CA GLY A 533 23.52 -32.07 -67.17
C GLY A 533 25.02 -32.35 -67.33
N CYS A 534 25.39 -33.50 -67.88
CA CYS A 534 26.79 -33.85 -68.11
C CYS A 534 27.25 -33.65 -69.54
N PRO A 535 28.57 -33.48 -69.77
CA PRO A 535 29.13 -33.44 -71.11
C PRO A 535 28.67 -34.63 -71.95
N ASP A 536 28.20 -34.33 -73.16
CA ASP A 536 27.74 -35.27 -74.18
C ASP A 536 28.35 -34.75 -75.50
N THR A 537 29.48 -35.34 -75.89
CA THR A 537 30.33 -34.78 -76.95
C THR A 537 29.71 -34.95 -78.33
N ASP A 538 28.95 -36.03 -78.58
CA ASP A 538 28.36 -36.33 -79.88
C ASP A 538 26.84 -36.08 -79.99
N LEU A 539 26.22 -35.67 -78.88
CA LEU A 539 24.82 -35.24 -78.76
C LEU A 539 23.81 -36.35 -79.03
N ASP A 540 24.14 -37.59 -78.65
CA ASP A 540 23.21 -38.71 -78.71
C ASP A 540 22.31 -38.83 -77.47
N GLY A 541 22.60 -38.03 -76.44
CA GLY A 541 21.88 -37.93 -75.18
C GLY A 541 22.50 -38.73 -74.03
N TRP A 542 23.50 -39.58 -74.26
CA TRP A 542 24.24 -40.29 -73.22
C TRP A 542 25.47 -39.48 -72.79
N SER A 543 25.78 -39.51 -71.49
CA SER A 543 26.89 -38.72 -70.96
C SER A 543 28.25 -39.36 -71.24
N ASP A 544 29.24 -38.52 -71.57
CA ASP A 544 30.64 -38.91 -71.72
C ASP A 544 31.11 -39.66 -70.46
N SER A 545 31.85 -40.74 -70.69
CA SER A 545 32.47 -41.48 -69.58
C SER A 545 33.58 -40.68 -68.90
N THR A 546 33.71 -40.87 -67.59
CA THR A 546 34.76 -40.27 -66.75
C THR A 546 35.48 -41.35 -65.94
N THR A 547 36.54 -40.99 -65.21
CA THR A 547 37.24 -41.93 -64.32
C THR A 547 36.36 -42.52 -63.22
N THR A 548 35.24 -41.86 -62.89
CA THR A 548 34.27 -42.29 -61.86
C THR A 548 32.92 -42.70 -62.44
N TRP A 549 32.67 -42.42 -63.72
CA TRP A 549 31.48 -42.82 -64.49
C TRP A 549 31.95 -43.61 -65.71
N LEU A 550 32.24 -44.89 -65.50
CA LEU A 550 32.88 -45.71 -66.52
C LEU A 550 31.96 -45.94 -67.73
N ALA A 551 32.57 -46.04 -68.91
CA ALA A 551 31.90 -46.49 -70.12
C ALA A 551 31.32 -47.90 -69.97
N SER A 552 30.21 -48.19 -70.65
CA SER A 552 29.70 -49.55 -70.86
C SER A 552 30.81 -50.48 -71.42
N PRO A 553 30.92 -51.76 -70.99
CA PRO A 553 30.10 -52.47 -69.99
C PRO A 553 30.48 -52.18 -68.53
N GLY A 554 31.60 -51.50 -68.29
CA GLY A 554 32.16 -51.27 -66.96
C GLY A 554 31.37 -50.26 -66.10
N GLY A 555 30.47 -49.51 -66.74
CA GLY A 555 29.54 -48.58 -66.11
C GLY A 555 28.42 -48.21 -67.08
N SER A 556 27.80 -47.06 -66.84
CA SER A 556 26.62 -46.60 -67.60
C SER A 556 26.92 -45.42 -68.53
N GLY A 557 28.16 -44.92 -68.54
CA GLY A 557 28.56 -43.86 -69.46
C GLY A 557 28.71 -44.34 -70.89
N ASP A 558 28.73 -43.38 -71.80
CA ASP A 558 28.88 -43.63 -73.22
C ASP A 558 30.24 -44.31 -73.54
N ALA A 559 30.14 -45.44 -74.23
CA ALA A 559 31.28 -46.21 -74.71
C ALA A 559 31.90 -45.68 -76.02
N TRP A 560 31.17 -44.88 -76.80
CA TRP A 560 31.67 -44.18 -77.98
C TRP A 560 31.33 -42.68 -78.00
N PRO A 561 32.00 -41.83 -77.18
CA PRO A 561 31.76 -40.38 -77.07
C PRO A 561 31.91 -39.52 -78.34
N GLU A 562 32.21 -40.13 -79.49
CA GLU A 562 32.43 -39.45 -80.77
C GLU A 562 31.58 -40.07 -81.90
N ASP A 563 30.75 -41.07 -81.58
CA ASP A 563 29.87 -41.74 -82.53
C ASP A 563 28.44 -41.76 -82.00
N SER A 564 27.69 -40.73 -82.40
CA SER A 564 26.32 -40.48 -81.97
C SER A 564 25.30 -41.58 -82.32
N THR A 565 25.77 -42.69 -82.88
CA THR A 565 24.97 -43.84 -83.24
C THR A 565 25.24 -45.04 -82.33
N GLN A 566 26.20 -45.00 -81.41
CA GLN A 566 26.55 -46.11 -80.51
C GLN A 566 26.90 -45.62 -79.11
N TRP A 567 26.37 -46.26 -78.06
CA TRP A 567 26.56 -45.81 -76.68
C TRP A 567 26.72 -46.91 -75.62
N HIS A 568 26.40 -48.16 -75.94
CA HIS A 568 26.50 -49.30 -75.02
C HIS A 568 27.23 -50.47 -75.66
N ASP A 569 28.03 -51.17 -74.85
CA ASP A 569 28.81 -52.36 -75.19
C ASP A 569 28.52 -53.39 -74.08
N ARG A 570 27.36 -54.05 -74.12
CA ARG A 570 26.86 -54.82 -72.96
C ARG A 570 27.73 -56.01 -72.60
N ASP A 571 28.36 -56.63 -73.58
CA ASP A 571 29.18 -57.83 -73.39
C ASP A 571 30.70 -57.55 -73.41
N GLY A 572 31.11 -56.34 -73.80
CA GLY A 572 32.48 -55.87 -73.72
C GLY A 572 33.37 -56.35 -74.86
N ASP A 573 32.80 -56.69 -76.01
CA ASP A 573 33.53 -57.17 -77.18
C ASP A 573 34.08 -56.04 -78.07
N GLY A 574 33.73 -54.78 -77.74
CA GLY A 574 34.11 -53.59 -78.49
C GLY A 574 33.23 -53.32 -79.71
N ARG A 575 31.97 -53.73 -79.69
CA ARG A 575 30.92 -53.40 -80.67
C ARG A 575 29.70 -52.80 -79.98
N GLY A 576 29.12 -51.80 -80.61
CA GLY A 576 28.00 -51.07 -80.03
C GLY A 576 26.67 -51.77 -80.24
N ASP A 577 25.86 -51.82 -79.19
CA ASP A 577 24.59 -52.54 -79.11
C ASP A 577 23.47 -51.94 -79.98
N ASN A 578 23.56 -50.67 -80.37
CA ASN A 578 22.46 -50.01 -81.09
C ASN A 578 22.37 -50.63 -82.50
N PRO A 579 21.28 -51.32 -82.85
CA PRO A 579 21.16 -52.03 -84.13
C PRO A 579 21.15 -51.11 -85.35
N LEU A 580 20.93 -49.80 -85.14
CA LEU A 580 20.98 -48.78 -86.19
C LEU A 580 22.34 -48.05 -86.25
N GLY A 581 23.26 -48.38 -85.35
CA GLY A 581 24.55 -47.72 -85.24
C GLY A 581 25.63 -48.27 -86.16
N THR A 582 26.79 -47.63 -86.13
CA THR A 582 27.93 -48.09 -86.92
C THR A 582 28.42 -49.44 -86.39
N THR A 583 28.68 -50.39 -87.31
CA THR A 583 29.17 -51.75 -86.98
C THR A 583 28.43 -52.42 -85.81
N ALA A 584 27.10 -52.24 -85.76
CA ALA A 584 26.26 -52.71 -84.66
C ALA A 584 26.44 -54.19 -84.37
N ASP A 585 26.52 -54.49 -83.07
CA ASP A 585 26.54 -55.85 -82.58
C ASP A 585 25.20 -56.56 -82.86
N VAL A 586 25.30 -57.75 -83.46
CA VAL A 586 24.16 -58.61 -83.74
C VAL A 586 23.89 -59.59 -82.59
N CYS A 587 24.87 -59.82 -81.70
CA CYS A 587 24.77 -60.64 -80.51
C CYS A 587 25.12 -59.88 -79.21
N PRO A 588 24.38 -58.83 -78.83
CA PRO A 588 24.75 -57.88 -77.76
C PRO A 588 24.88 -58.43 -76.32
N ASP A 589 24.66 -59.72 -76.13
CA ASP A 589 24.72 -60.39 -74.83
C ASP A 589 25.82 -61.49 -74.80
N ASP A 590 26.52 -61.73 -75.92
CA ASP A 590 27.43 -62.86 -76.13
C ASP A 590 28.74 -62.39 -76.80
N ALA A 591 29.72 -62.01 -75.97
CA ALA A 591 30.97 -61.39 -76.42
C ALA A 591 31.65 -62.17 -77.57
N GLY A 592 31.79 -61.50 -78.71
CA GLY A 592 32.18 -62.10 -79.97
C GLY A 592 33.38 -61.46 -80.66
N THR A 593 33.98 -62.18 -81.61
CA THR A 593 34.99 -61.60 -82.50
C THR A 593 34.59 -61.63 -83.96
N SER A 594 33.38 -62.13 -84.28
CA SER A 594 32.90 -62.22 -85.65
C SER A 594 32.82 -60.85 -86.32
N VAL A 595 33.07 -60.82 -87.63
CA VAL A 595 33.03 -59.59 -88.42
C VAL A 595 31.85 -59.59 -89.38
N GLY A 596 31.29 -58.41 -89.63
CA GLY A 596 30.14 -58.31 -90.52
C GLY A 596 30.49 -58.46 -92.00
N PRO A 597 29.47 -58.48 -92.87
CA PRO A 597 29.62 -58.70 -94.32
C PRO A 597 30.61 -57.76 -95.01
N ALA A 598 30.76 -56.54 -94.49
CA ALA A 598 31.71 -55.55 -95.02
C ALA A 598 33.20 -55.95 -94.85
N LYS A 599 33.52 -56.89 -93.96
CA LYS A 599 34.88 -57.40 -93.73
C LYS A 599 35.08 -58.87 -94.13
N GLY A 600 34.05 -59.52 -94.66
CA GLY A 600 34.13 -60.89 -95.19
C GLY A 600 33.55 -61.98 -94.29
N GLY A 601 33.02 -61.65 -93.12
CA GLY A 601 32.23 -62.54 -92.26
C GLY A 601 30.71 -62.36 -92.45
N ASP A 602 29.90 -62.93 -91.56
CA ASP A 602 28.44 -62.93 -91.72
C ASP A 602 27.70 -61.90 -90.84
N ARG A 603 28.20 -61.61 -89.63
CA ARG A 603 27.62 -60.64 -88.68
C ARG A 603 28.68 -60.13 -87.69
N TRP A 604 28.47 -58.94 -87.13
CA TRP A 604 29.38 -58.36 -86.13
C TRP A 604 29.03 -58.84 -84.72
N GLY A 605 30.07 -59.05 -83.90
CA GLY A 605 29.99 -59.17 -82.45
C GLY A 605 29.42 -60.49 -81.89
N CYS A 606 29.34 -61.53 -82.71
CA CYS A 606 28.93 -62.85 -82.25
C CYS A 606 30.15 -63.75 -81.99
N ILE A 607 29.95 -64.76 -81.13
CA ILE A 607 30.94 -65.79 -80.82
C ILE A 607 31.51 -66.36 -82.12
N ASP A 608 32.84 -66.37 -82.22
CA ASP A 608 33.66 -66.88 -83.32
C ASP A 608 34.75 -67.74 -82.68
N THR A 609 34.49 -69.05 -82.59
CA THR A 609 35.28 -69.96 -81.74
C THR A 609 36.69 -70.20 -82.27
N ASP A 610 36.91 -70.12 -83.58
CA ASP A 610 38.22 -70.37 -84.19
C ASP A 610 38.95 -69.10 -84.70
N GLY A 611 38.25 -67.98 -84.77
CA GLY A 611 38.81 -66.66 -85.02
C GLY A 611 38.98 -66.33 -86.50
N ASP A 612 38.21 -66.96 -87.40
CA ASP A 612 38.29 -66.71 -88.83
C ASP A 612 37.43 -65.53 -89.34
N GLY A 613 36.60 -64.98 -88.45
CA GLY A 613 35.72 -63.85 -88.70
C GLY A 613 34.28 -64.21 -89.01
N TRP A 614 33.93 -65.49 -89.17
CA TRP A 614 32.54 -65.96 -89.24
C TRP A 614 32.01 -66.28 -87.84
N SER A 615 30.74 -65.98 -87.58
CA SER A 615 30.13 -66.34 -86.30
C SER A 615 29.83 -67.85 -86.24
N ASP A 616 29.86 -68.46 -85.06
CA ASP A 616 29.48 -69.87 -84.84
C ASP A 616 28.07 -70.20 -85.37
N LEU A 617 27.18 -69.19 -85.43
CA LEU A 617 25.83 -69.31 -86.00
C LEU A 617 25.81 -69.37 -87.53
N GLY A 618 26.82 -68.79 -88.18
CA GLY A 618 26.99 -68.74 -89.64
C GLY A 618 28.07 -69.69 -90.16
N ASP A 619 28.90 -70.25 -89.28
CA ASP A 619 30.04 -71.09 -89.59
C ASP A 619 29.68 -72.58 -89.53
N SER A 620 29.97 -73.29 -90.63
CA SER A 620 29.77 -74.74 -90.72
C SER A 620 30.88 -75.56 -90.04
N PHE A 621 32.03 -74.94 -89.74
CA PHE A 621 33.24 -75.55 -89.20
C PHE A 621 33.87 -74.75 -88.05
N ILE A 622 33.09 -74.48 -86.99
CA ILE A 622 33.41 -73.68 -85.77
C ILE A 622 34.74 -73.94 -85.01
N HIS A 623 35.57 -74.90 -85.44
CA HIS A 623 36.85 -75.25 -84.82
C HIS A 623 37.99 -75.31 -85.85
N GLU A 624 37.76 -74.85 -87.08
CA GLU A 624 38.71 -74.91 -88.20
C GLU A 624 38.80 -73.55 -88.92
N PRO A 625 39.76 -72.68 -88.53
CA PRO A 625 39.77 -71.26 -88.92
C PRO A 625 40.13 -70.99 -90.39
N THR A 626 40.20 -72.06 -91.19
CA THR A 626 40.47 -71.98 -92.61
C THR A 626 39.27 -72.40 -93.46
N GLN A 627 38.15 -72.78 -92.83
CA GLN A 627 36.91 -73.20 -93.45
C GLN A 627 35.72 -72.61 -92.70
N TRP A 628 34.81 -71.93 -93.40
CA TRP A 628 33.63 -71.31 -92.76
C TRP A 628 32.30 -71.71 -93.41
N ARG A 629 32.34 -72.33 -94.59
CA ARG A 629 31.16 -72.64 -95.42
C ARG A 629 31.28 -74.03 -96.03
N ASP A 630 30.19 -74.79 -95.96
CA ASP A 630 29.97 -76.05 -96.67
C ASP A 630 28.73 -75.90 -97.56
N SER A 631 28.93 -75.56 -98.84
CA SER A 631 27.82 -75.26 -99.74
C SER A 631 27.01 -76.49 -100.17
N ASP A 632 27.58 -77.70 -100.10
CA ASP A 632 26.94 -78.93 -100.57
C ASP A 632 26.60 -79.97 -99.47
N GLY A 633 27.01 -79.70 -98.24
CA GLY A 633 26.68 -80.47 -97.03
C GLY A 633 27.37 -81.82 -96.96
N ASP A 634 28.60 -81.92 -97.47
CA ASP A 634 29.38 -83.15 -97.49
C ASP A 634 30.40 -83.27 -96.35
N GLY A 635 30.61 -82.19 -95.60
CA GLY A 635 31.51 -82.13 -94.46
C GLY A 635 32.94 -81.69 -94.80
N TYR A 636 33.21 -81.21 -96.02
CA TYR A 636 34.44 -80.53 -96.40
C TYR A 636 34.16 -79.06 -96.74
N GLY A 637 35.02 -78.16 -96.28
CA GLY A 637 34.78 -76.73 -96.45
C GLY A 637 35.16 -76.20 -97.83
N ASP A 638 34.40 -75.22 -98.32
CA ASP A 638 34.51 -74.67 -99.68
C ASP A 638 35.87 -74.00 -99.97
N ALA A 639 36.62 -73.58 -98.93
CA ALA A 639 37.87 -72.87 -99.10
C ALA A 639 38.98 -73.86 -99.50
N ILE A 640 39.23 -73.97 -100.82
CA ILE A 640 40.20 -74.93 -101.39
C ILE A 640 41.64 -74.84 -100.83
N ASN A 641 42.02 -73.66 -100.31
CA ASN A 641 43.35 -73.45 -99.73
C ASN A 641 43.38 -73.66 -98.20
N GLY A 642 42.24 -73.93 -97.58
CA GLY A 642 42.13 -74.25 -96.16
C GLY A 642 42.43 -75.72 -95.85
N ASN A 643 42.46 -76.05 -94.56
CA ASN A 643 42.63 -77.41 -94.09
C ASN A 643 41.47 -78.26 -94.62
N GLN A 644 41.82 -79.41 -95.19
CA GLN A 644 40.87 -80.35 -95.80
C GLN A 644 39.84 -79.69 -96.74
N GLY A 645 40.22 -78.65 -97.48
CA GLY A 645 39.31 -77.95 -98.39
C GLY A 645 38.75 -78.85 -99.49
N ASP A 646 37.48 -78.64 -99.80
CA ASP A 646 36.76 -79.37 -100.83
C ASP A 646 37.32 -79.00 -102.21
N ALA A 647 37.71 -80.02 -102.96
CA ALA A 647 38.12 -79.89 -104.35
C ALA A 647 36.91 -79.72 -105.31
N CYS A 648 35.69 -79.97 -104.83
CA CYS A 648 34.43 -79.90 -105.53
C CYS A 648 33.30 -79.17 -104.74
N PRO A 649 33.46 -77.89 -104.30
CA PRO A 649 32.58 -77.19 -103.31
C PRO A 649 31.07 -77.11 -103.56
N GLU A 650 30.59 -77.58 -104.70
CA GLU A 650 29.18 -77.46 -105.13
C GLU A 650 28.57 -78.85 -105.41
N LEU A 651 29.29 -79.93 -105.13
CA LEU A 651 29.00 -81.29 -105.57
C LEU A 651 29.35 -82.34 -104.51
N ARG A 652 28.38 -82.59 -103.64
CA ARG A 652 28.48 -83.50 -102.49
C ARG A 652 29.26 -84.79 -102.78
N GLY A 653 30.38 -84.99 -102.09
CA GLY A 653 31.20 -86.19 -102.20
C GLY A 653 31.52 -86.84 -100.86
N THR A 654 32.35 -87.88 -100.92
CA THR A 654 32.79 -88.62 -99.73
C THR A 654 34.25 -89.03 -99.83
N SER A 655 35.00 -88.47 -100.80
CA SER A 655 36.40 -88.83 -100.99
C SER A 655 37.22 -88.35 -99.80
N ILE A 656 38.05 -89.25 -99.25
CA ILE A 656 38.88 -89.01 -98.05
C ILE A 656 40.40 -89.16 -98.34
N LEU A 657 40.78 -89.46 -99.59
CA LEU A 657 42.18 -89.78 -99.99
C LEU A 657 42.74 -88.91 -101.13
N ASP A 658 41.94 -88.68 -102.18
CA ASP A 658 42.29 -87.96 -103.41
C ASP A 658 41.15 -86.99 -103.69
N ARG A 659 41.43 -85.68 -103.80
CA ARG A 659 40.43 -84.62 -103.99
C ARG A 659 39.29 -84.75 -102.97
N LEU A 660 39.59 -84.29 -101.76
CA LEU A 660 38.65 -84.27 -100.64
C LEU A 660 37.33 -83.61 -101.06
N GLY A 661 36.20 -84.14 -100.59
CA GLY A 661 34.84 -83.67 -100.92
C GLY A 661 34.33 -83.94 -102.34
N CYS A 662 35.16 -84.47 -103.24
CA CYS A 662 34.65 -84.94 -104.54
C CYS A 662 33.96 -86.32 -104.45
N ARG A 663 33.06 -86.57 -105.39
CA ARG A 663 32.41 -87.89 -105.57
C ARG A 663 33.43 -88.98 -105.93
N ASP A 664 33.41 -90.09 -105.20
CA ASP A 664 34.19 -91.29 -105.52
C ASP A 664 33.57 -92.00 -106.75
N THR A 665 34.39 -92.29 -107.77
CA THR A 665 33.95 -92.89 -109.06
C THR A 665 34.77 -94.11 -109.43
#